data_AF-A0A2U2SP01-F1
#
_entry.id   AF-A0A2U2SP01-F1
#
_cell.length_a   1.000
_cell.length_b   1.000
_cell.length_c   1.000
_cell.angle_alpha   90.00
_cell.angle_beta   90.00
_cell.angle_gamma   90.00
#
_symmetry.space_group_name_H-M   'P 1'
#
loop_
_entity.id
_entity.type
_entity.pdbx_description
1 polymer ?
#
loop_
_entity_poly.entity_id
_entity_poly.type
_entity_poly.pdbx_seq_one_letter_code
_entity_poly.pdbx_strand_id
1 'polypeptide(L)'
;MVASGESIYLFGIHDRGGEALMASAGRRGWVLIPEVIGHEPGDTEAASYEDLSKQGFGVIVLLENGFRGAGTLPASSLYDDFAARCAGFVRHSSGCHIWVIGNHPNAAEARPGYGSPQEEIITPHLYARCYKRCREAIRTQPGHQDDLVLLAATAPFCADTTYPGNRRGDWVRYQQDVMLLLGPGNYDGVAIHAYTHGHDPAHIVSEQKMDPPFSDRHAEFRTYQDSMAIIPPRVPVFITDARPLPDAVGRSTGWPDGETPSEWVQTAYGEIDRWNQQYPERQIRSLILYRWDGPEDEAEQWSIQRHPAVIEDFCRALAHNYRWQMPARPEYRVAFLTQNTPARMVAGETIYVPTRLRNEGSRTWVHRGSNPFCLASRWYDEDNREVLVPVAYHNHLPHDVPSGEEVELLARVMSPATAGHYRLRWEMVHEGVTWFGRQGDPGQVVSVEVLPAPLPRKPPIEEIMETLAQHPTRRYARRPREAIKSLVVHHSVVPPSVDARQIAQYHVERQGWPGIGYHFFITPEGHIQQTQPLEVISYHAGERGNQEGVGICLSGNFSDQPPPESQLDATAQLLAWLLSTLHLPLEAVRGHCDYRNTQCPGQTWKAIWRDRLLKATQRILEDAHPPEPTAKVLYHYLLFWQTENQWAVEEWRAAERYVGQFRVTMGFSVDDAMYAEYVTLVGNLNRIPREIEARLRAAGCKVERIPAENPVQLKAILDEMAARRQRFLTLE
;
A
#
# COMPACT_ATOMS: atom_id res chain seq x y z
N MET A 1 10.75 3.79 23.36
CA MET A 1 11.35 2.55 23.89
C MET A 1 12.35 2.07 22.87
N VAL A 2 13.51 1.60 23.32
CA VAL A 2 14.52 0.93 22.48
C VAL A 2 13.89 -0.38 22.00
N ALA A 3 14.10 -0.77 20.73
CA ALA A 3 13.61 -2.04 20.22
C ALA A 3 14.19 -3.21 21.05
N SER A 4 13.46 -4.32 21.13
CA SER A 4 13.94 -5.51 21.86
C SER A 4 15.30 -5.94 21.33
N GLY A 5 16.29 -6.11 22.21
CA GLY A 5 17.64 -6.55 21.84
C GLY A 5 18.61 -5.45 21.37
N GLU A 6 18.21 -4.16 21.37
CA GLU A 6 19.10 -3.05 21.04
C GLU A 6 19.64 -2.31 22.28
N SER A 7 20.83 -1.70 22.17
CA SER A 7 21.39 -0.75 23.15
C SER A 7 21.47 0.67 22.58
N ILE A 8 21.26 1.69 23.42
CA ILE A 8 21.43 3.11 23.06
C ILE A 8 22.89 3.59 23.18
N TYR A 9 23.75 2.81 23.84
CA TYR A 9 25.14 3.17 24.06
C TYR A 9 25.99 2.69 22.89
N LEU A 10 27.07 3.42 22.59
CA LEU A 10 28.01 2.99 21.54
C LEU A 10 28.93 1.85 22.00
N PHE A 11 29.14 1.71 23.31
CA PHE A 11 30.09 0.76 23.89
C PHE A 11 29.80 -0.67 23.50
N GLY A 12 30.84 -1.45 23.24
CA GLY A 12 30.67 -2.88 23.05
C GLY A 12 31.98 -3.64 22.97
N ILE A 13 31.87 -4.95 23.20
CA ILE A 13 32.99 -5.87 23.32
C ILE A 13 32.67 -7.13 22.52
N HIS A 14 33.68 -7.65 21.84
CA HIS A 14 33.65 -8.95 21.19
C HIS A 14 33.93 -10.04 22.23
N ASP A 15 33.15 -11.13 22.20
CA ASP A 15 33.11 -12.23 23.18
C ASP A 15 32.52 -11.87 24.55
N ARG A 16 32.17 -12.91 25.31
CA ARG A 16 31.68 -12.78 26.70
C ARG A 16 32.84 -12.56 27.67
N GLY A 17 32.54 -11.92 28.81
CA GLY A 17 33.41 -11.72 29.96
C GLY A 17 33.70 -10.25 30.26
N GLY A 18 33.73 -9.39 29.23
CA GLY A 18 34.03 -7.96 29.37
C GLY A 18 32.81 -7.09 29.72
N GLU A 19 31.60 -7.61 29.52
CA GLU A 19 30.35 -6.87 29.74
C GLU A 19 30.13 -6.44 31.19
N ALA A 20 30.78 -7.09 32.16
CA ALA A 20 30.73 -6.70 33.56
C ALA A 20 31.25 -5.27 33.81
N LEU A 21 32.23 -4.82 33.02
CA LEU A 21 32.74 -3.44 33.08
C LEU A 21 31.66 -2.44 32.67
N MET A 22 30.95 -2.74 31.57
CA MET A 22 29.82 -1.95 31.08
C MET A 22 28.65 -1.91 32.07
N ALA A 23 28.30 -3.06 32.67
CA ALA A 23 27.25 -3.14 33.69
C ALA A 23 27.60 -2.29 34.92
N SER A 24 28.84 -2.39 35.40
CA SER A 24 29.32 -1.66 36.59
C SER A 24 29.31 -0.15 36.37
N ALA A 25 29.57 0.32 35.15
CA ALA A 25 29.46 1.73 34.77
C ALA A 25 28.01 2.21 34.54
N GLY A 26 27.01 1.31 34.57
CA GLY A 26 25.63 1.63 34.21
C GLY A 26 25.43 1.92 32.71
N ARG A 27 26.34 1.43 31.87
CA ARG A 27 26.43 1.67 30.42
C ARG A 27 26.32 0.36 29.66
N ARG A 28 25.19 -0.34 29.78
CA ARG A 28 24.97 -1.63 29.12
C ARG A 28 24.92 -1.47 27.60
N GLY A 29 26.07 -1.69 26.97
CA GLY A 29 26.29 -1.57 25.54
C GLY A 29 25.94 -2.84 24.78
N TRP A 30 26.82 -3.20 23.86
CA TRP A 30 26.68 -4.31 22.92
C TRP A 30 27.68 -5.44 23.24
N VAL A 31 27.25 -6.68 23.07
CA VAL A 31 28.13 -7.86 23.08
C VAL A 31 27.98 -8.58 21.75
N LEU A 32 29.10 -8.77 21.05
CA LEU A 32 29.13 -9.53 19.81
C LEU A 32 29.65 -10.94 20.05
N ILE A 33 28.95 -11.95 19.54
CA ILE A 33 29.32 -13.36 19.69
C ILE A 33 29.40 -14.00 18.29
N PRO A 34 30.56 -14.55 17.89
CA PRO A 34 30.67 -15.36 16.68
C PRO A 34 30.16 -16.78 16.92
N GLU A 35 29.43 -17.32 15.96
CA GLU A 35 28.91 -18.68 15.97
C GLU A 35 29.27 -19.37 14.65
N VAL A 36 30.05 -20.45 14.74
CA VAL A 36 30.32 -21.32 13.60
C VAL A 36 29.25 -22.40 13.57
N ILE A 37 28.29 -22.25 12.67
CA ILE A 37 27.09 -23.09 12.62
C ILE A 37 27.14 -24.15 11.52
N GLY A 38 28.13 -24.11 10.63
CA GLY A 38 28.19 -24.99 9.45
C GLY A 38 27.03 -24.72 8.48
N HIS A 39 26.69 -25.70 7.65
CA HIS A 39 25.61 -25.60 6.67
C HIS A 39 24.68 -26.82 6.64
N GLU A 40 24.79 -27.73 7.61
CA GLU A 40 23.96 -28.94 7.66
C GLU A 40 22.50 -28.60 8.05
N PRO A 41 21.50 -28.75 7.16
CA PRO A 41 20.15 -28.25 7.42
C PRO A 41 19.43 -28.95 8.58
N GLY A 42 19.82 -30.19 8.87
CA GLY A 42 19.25 -31.01 9.94
C GLY A 42 19.88 -30.78 11.31
N ASP A 43 20.89 -29.92 11.41
CA ASP A 43 21.53 -29.59 12.68
C ASP A 43 20.59 -28.77 13.57
N THR A 44 20.48 -29.20 14.83
CA THR A 44 19.59 -28.63 15.85
C THR A 44 20.35 -27.87 16.94
N GLU A 45 21.68 -27.73 16.81
CA GLU A 45 22.47 -26.89 17.70
C GLU A 45 21.97 -25.45 17.69
N ALA A 46 21.95 -24.87 18.88
CA ALA A 46 21.44 -23.54 19.17
C ALA A 46 22.18 -22.95 20.38
N ALA A 47 22.06 -21.64 20.56
CA ALA A 47 22.69 -20.91 21.66
C ALA A 47 21.67 -20.08 22.45
N SER A 48 21.99 -19.82 23.72
CA SER A 48 21.22 -18.89 24.54
C SER A 48 22.05 -17.67 24.89
N TYR A 49 21.46 -16.50 24.64
CA TYR A 49 22.00 -15.18 24.94
C TYR A 49 21.13 -14.45 25.97
N GLU A 50 20.25 -15.19 26.66
CA GLU A 50 19.34 -14.65 27.66
C GLU A 50 20.07 -14.08 28.87
N ASP A 51 21.24 -14.62 29.21
CA ASP A 51 22.08 -14.10 30.28
C ASP A 51 22.49 -12.65 30.01
N LEU A 52 22.72 -12.27 28.75
CA LEU A 52 23.07 -10.91 28.35
C LEU A 52 21.83 -10.04 28.14
N SER A 53 20.89 -10.51 27.33
CA SER A 53 19.70 -9.73 26.94
C SER A 53 18.76 -9.44 28.12
N LYS A 54 18.57 -10.38 29.06
CA LYS A 54 17.77 -10.13 30.28
C LYS A 54 18.42 -9.11 31.21
N GLN A 55 19.74 -8.94 31.12
CA GLN A 55 20.46 -7.89 31.83
C GLN A 55 20.35 -6.53 31.13
N GLY A 56 19.84 -6.47 29.89
CA GLY A 56 19.66 -5.24 29.12
C GLY A 56 20.84 -4.88 28.21
N PHE A 57 21.69 -5.85 27.86
CA PHE A 57 22.69 -5.70 26.81
C PHE A 57 22.07 -5.91 25.43
N GLY A 58 22.57 -5.16 24.45
CA GLY A 58 22.33 -5.50 23.04
C GLY A 58 23.21 -6.69 22.64
N VAL A 59 22.65 -7.63 21.89
CA VAL A 59 23.37 -8.84 21.46
C VAL A 59 23.41 -8.86 19.94
N ILE A 60 24.61 -9.00 19.37
CA ILE A 60 24.85 -9.18 17.94
C ILE A 60 25.49 -10.56 17.77
N VAL A 61 24.92 -11.40 16.90
CA VAL A 61 25.49 -12.72 16.60
C VAL A 61 25.98 -12.77 15.17
N LEU A 62 27.24 -13.15 15.00
CA LEU A 62 27.87 -13.35 13.70
C LEU A 62 27.73 -14.83 13.32
N LEU A 63 26.93 -15.12 12.30
CA LEU A 63 26.69 -16.48 11.82
C LEU A 63 27.67 -16.82 10.69
N GLU A 64 28.57 -17.75 10.95
CA GLU A 64 29.56 -18.21 9.97
C GLU A 64 29.39 -19.70 9.68
N ASN A 65 29.65 -20.08 8.43
CA ASN A 65 29.74 -21.49 8.06
C ASN A 65 30.99 -22.15 8.67
N GLY A 66 32.11 -21.43 8.71
CA GLY A 66 33.37 -21.91 9.24
C GLY A 66 34.51 -20.93 9.01
N PHE A 67 35.69 -21.30 9.50
CA PHE A 67 36.90 -20.51 9.33
C PHE A 67 37.81 -21.09 8.24
N ARG A 68 38.65 -20.23 7.64
CA ARG A 68 39.66 -20.60 6.63
C ARG A 68 39.04 -21.42 5.51
N GLY A 69 39.65 -22.55 5.09
CA GLY A 69 39.21 -23.36 3.96
C GLY A 69 37.77 -23.88 3.98
N ALA A 70 37.06 -23.83 5.12
CA ALA A 70 35.61 -24.07 5.16
C ALA A 70 34.80 -22.89 4.57
N GLY A 71 35.34 -21.67 4.67
CA GLY A 71 34.77 -20.41 4.23
C GLY A 71 33.75 -19.84 5.21
N THR A 72 33.73 -18.51 5.32
CA THR A 72 32.71 -17.80 6.11
C THR A 72 31.30 -18.08 5.59
N LEU A 73 31.20 -18.30 4.27
CA LEU A 73 30.06 -18.92 3.59
C LEU A 73 30.54 -20.25 2.97
N PRO A 74 29.68 -21.27 2.84
CA PRO A 74 30.08 -22.50 2.14
C PRO A 74 30.16 -22.25 0.63
N ALA A 75 30.53 -23.26 -0.15
CA ALA A 75 30.44 -23.19 -1.61
C ALA A 75 29.01 -22.84 -2.07
N SER A 76 28.87 -22.11 -3.17
CA SER A 76 27.60 -21.54 -3.62
C SER A 76 26.52 -22.57 -3.97
N SER A 77 26.90 -23.83 -4.18
CA SER A 77 26.00 -24.97 -4.31
C SER A 77 25.25 -25.32 -3.01
N LEU A 78 25.73 -24.86 -1.85
CA LEU A 78 25.24 -25.19 -0.52
C LEU A 78 24.56 -23.99 0.18
N TYR A 79 24.28 -22.90 -0.55
CA TYR A 79 23.64 -21.72 0.05
C TYR A 79 22.21 -21.95 0.53
N ASP A 80 21.46 -22.85 -0.10
CA ASP A 80 20.12 -23.20 0.38
C ASP A 80 20.21 -23.96 1.72
N ASP A 81 21.20 -24.84 1.83
CA ASP A 81 21.46 -25.61 3.05
C ASP A 81 21.93 -24.70 4.20
N PHE A 82 22.86 -23.78 3.92
CA PHE A 82 23.31 -22.77 4.88
C PHE A 82 22.18 -21.85 5.36
N ALA A 83 21.30 -21.43 4.45
CA ALA A 83 20.14 -20.61 4.82
C ALA A 83 19.16 -21.38 5.72
N ALA A 84 18.92 -22.66 5.43
CA ALA A 84 18.14 -23.54 6.31
C ALA A 84 18.81 -23.71 7.67
N ARG A 85 20.14 -23.87 7.71
CA ARG A 85 20.92 -23.94 8.96
C ARG A 85 20.82 -22.65 9.78
N CYS A 86 20.97 -21.48 9.15
CA CYS A 86 20.78 -20.18 9.80
C CYS A 86 19.38 -20.07 10.43
N ALA A 87 18.34 -20.41 9.67
CA ALA A 87 16.96 -20.38 10.16
C ALA A 87 16.72 -21.35 11.33
N GLY A 88 17.27 -22.56 11.25
CA GLY A 88 17.23 -23.55 12.32
C GLY A 88 17.94 -23.07 13.58
N PHE A 89 19.15 -22.50 13.45
CA PHE A 89 19.91 -21.94 14.56
C PHE A 89 19.13 -20.82 15.27
N VAL A 90 18.64 -19.83 14.49
CA VAL A 90 17.92 -18.68 15.02
C VAL A 90 16.63 -19.10 15.74
N ARG A 91 15.82 -19.97 15.12
CA ARG A 91 14.56 -20.46 15.69
C ARG A 91 14.71 -21.09 17.07
N HIS A 92 15.80 -21.81 17.29
CA HIS A 92 16.05 -22.53 18.53
C HIS A 92 16.93 -21.75 19.50
N SER A 93 17.49 -20.61 19.08
CA SER A 93 18.26 -19.71 19.92
C SER A 93 17.35 -18.70 20.62
N SER A 94 17.85 -18.08 21.69
CA SER A 94 17.07 -17.15 22.51
C SER A 94 17.89 -15.94 22.93
N GLY A 95 17.25 -14.78 23.08
CA GLY A 95 17.88 -13.56 23.60
C GLY A 95 18.72 -12.77 22.59
N CYS A 96 18.60 -13.03 21.30
CA CYS A 96 19.24 -12.25 20.22
C CYS A 96 18.22 -11.96 19.11
N HIS A 97 18.32 -10.76 18.53
CA HIS A 97 17.49 -10.28 17.42
C HIS A 97 18.30 -9.55 16.32
N ILE A 98 19.63 -9.68 16.35
CA ILE A 98 20.54 -9.05 15.38
C ILE A 98 21.56 -10.09 14.89
N TRP A 99 21.52 -10.40 13.61
CA TRP A 99 22.29 -11.48 12.98
C TRP A 99 23.14 -10.93 11.84
N VAL A 100 24.44 -11.22 11.82
CA VAL A 100 25.35 -10.88 10.72
C VAL A 100 25.63 -12.14 9.91
N ILE A 101 25.48 -12.10 8.58
CA ILE A 101 25.67 -13.29 7.73
C ILE A 101 27.09 -13.29 7.14
N GLY A 102 27.96 -14.09 7.74
CA GLY A 102 29.38 -14.20 7.40
C GLY A 102 30.20 -12.97 7.82
N ASN A 103 31.50 -13.05 7.57
CA ASN A 103 32.50 -12.04 7.90
C ASN A 103 33.54 -11.95 6.79
N HIS A 104 33.95 -10.73 6.41
CA HIS A 104 35.01 -10.48 5.43
C HIS A 104 34.87 -11.24 4.09
N PRO A 105 33.69 -11.24 3.43
CA PRO A 105 33.48 -12.03 2.21
C PRO A 105 34.39 -11.62 1.03
N ASN A 106 35.05 -10.45 1.10
CA ASN A 106 36.03 -10.01 0.10
C ASN A 106 37.46 -10.53 0.34
N ALA A 107 37.77 -11.11 1.51
CA ALA A 107 39.11 -11.61 1.83
C ALA A 107 39.32 -13.03 1.30
N ALA A 108 40.56 -13.35 0.87
CA ALA A 108 40.86 -14.68 0.35
C ALA A 108 40.67 -15.78 1.40
N GLU A 109 41.10 -15.52 2.64
CA GLU A 109 40.98 -16.47 3.75
C GLU A 109 39.55 -16.82 4.16
N ALA A 110 38.58 -15.98 3.80
CA ALA A 110 37.16 -16.22 4.07
C ALA A 110 36.47 -17.07 2.99
N ARG A 111 37.17 -17.42 1.91
CA ARG A 111 36.59 -18.16 0.78
C ARG A 111 36.44 -19.65 1.09
N PRO A 112 35.33 -20.28 0.69
CA PRO A 112 35.22 -21.72 0.74
C PRO A 112 36.27 -22.34 -0.19
N GLY A 113 37.01 -23.32 0.33
CA GLY A 113 38.10 -23.98 -0.38
C GLY A 113 39.38 -23.15 -0.49
N TYR A 114 39.57 -22.07 0.29
CA TYR A 114 40.77 -21.24 0.24
C TYR A 114 42.09 -22.06 0.22
N GLY A 115 42.95 -21.75 -0.75
CA GLY A 115 44.24 -22.44 -0.94
C GLY A 115 44.14 -23.81 -1.61
N SER A 116 42.94 -24.21 -2.08
CA SER A 116 42.71 -25.45 -2.82
C SER A 116 42.31 -25.18 -4.28
N PRO A 117 42.42 -26.17 -5.18
CA PRO A 117 41.88 -26.06 -6.55
C PRO A 117 40.36 -25.85 -6.62
N GLN A 118 39.64 -26.05 -5.51
CA GLN A 118 38.19 -25.87 -5.38
C GLN A 118 37.81 -24.51 -4.76
N GLU A 119 38.77 -23.60 -4.56
CA GLU A 119 38.50 -22.25 -4.03
C GLU A 119 37.45 -21.51 -4.86
N GLU A 120 36.39 -21.03 -4.21
CA GLU A 120 35.36 -20.20 -4.85
C GLU A 120 35.46 -18.75 -4.36
N ILE A 121 35.72 -17.83 -5.29
CA ILE A 121 35.75 -16.40 -5.01
C ILE A 121 34.32 -15.92 -4.72
N ILE A 122 34.09 -15.43 -3.50
CA ILE A 122 32.81 -14.84 -3.10
C ILE A 122 32.67 -13.45 -3.75
N THR A 123 32.17 -13.39 -4.99
CA THR A 123 31.85 -12.12 -5.66
C THR A 123 30.65 -11.42 -5.00
N PRO A 124 30.41 -10.11 -5.26
CA PRO A 124 29.22 -9.43 -4.75
C PRO A 124 27.91 -10.13 -5.10
N HIS A 125 27.82 -10.75 -6.28
CA HIS A 125 26.65 -11.54 -6.70
C HIS A 125 26.44 -12.78 -5.85
N LEU A 126 27.51 -13.50 -5.51
CA LEU A 126 27.43 -14.70 -4.67
C LEU A 126 27.08 -14.34 -3.23
N TYR A 127 27.73 -13.31 -2.68
CA TYR A 127 27.40 -12.83 -1.33
C TYR A 127 25.93 -12.38 -1.25
N ALA A 128 25.45 -11.55 -2.19
CA ALA A 128 24.06 -11.12 -2.24
C ALA A 128 23.08 -12.30 -2.37
N ARG A 129 23.42 -13.34 -3.16
CA ARG A 129 22.64 -14.59 -3.28
C ARG A 129 22.48 -15.29 -1.94
N CYS A 130 23.57 -15.44 -1.20
CA CYS A 130 23.61 -16.16 0.07
C CYS A 130 22.88 -15.37 1.15
N TYR A 131 23.23 -14.10 1.31
CA TYR A 131 22.61 -13.17 2.26
C TYR A 131 21.08 -13.13 2.10
N LYS A 132 20.58 -12.97 0.86
CA LYS A 132 19.14 -12.92 0.59
C LYS A 132 18.41 -14.17 1.09
N ARG A 133 18.97 -15.36 0.81
CA ARG A 133 18.38 -16.64 1.28
C ARG A 133 18.39 -16.73 2.80
N CYS A 134 19.51 -16.40 3.44
CA CYS A 134 19.63 -16.46 4.89
C CYS A 134 18.64 -15.49 5.55
N ARG A 135 18.56 -14.25 5.07
CA ARG A 135 17.61 -13.24 5.57
C ARG A 135 16.16 -13.68 5.43
N GLU A 136 15.76 -14.19 4.25
CA GLU A 136 14.40 -14.68 4.02
C GLU A 136 14.07 -15.89 4.93
N ALA A 137 15.01 -16.82 5.08
CA ALA A 137 14.83 -18.00 5.92
C ALA A 137 14.74 -17.66 7.42
N ILE A 138 15.53 -16.69 7.90
CA ILE A 138 15.48 -16.19 9.28
C ILE A 138 14.14 -15.47 9.55
N ARG A 139 13.74 -14.52 8.70
CA ARG A 139 12.54 -13.69 8.94
C ARG A 139 11.22 -14.46 8.82
N THR A 140 11.24 -15.66 8.24
CA THR A 140 10.06 -16.54 8.21
C THR A 140 9.91 -17.37 9.49
N GLN A 141 10.89 -17.35 10.40
CA GLN A 141 10.76 -18.04 11.67
C GLN A 141 9.82 -17.29 12.62
N PRO A 142 8.93 -18.00 13.35
CA PRO A 142 8.04 -17.38 14.33
C PRO A 142 8.84 -16.64 15.42
N GLY A 143 8.54 -15.35 15.63
CA GLY A 143 9.20 -14.52 16.64
C GLY A 143 10.40 -13.73 16.12
N HIS A 144 10.80 -13.94 14.86
CA HIS A 144 11.98 -13.32 14.24
C HIS A 144 11.63 -12.49 12.98
N GLN A 145 10.36 -12.14 12.79
CA GLN A 145 9.90 -11.39 11.62
C GLN A 145 10.50 -9.98 11.52
N ASP A 146 10.84 -9.41 12.68
CA ASP A 146 11.36 -8.05 12.86
C ASP A 146 12.86 -8.03 13.24
N ASP A 147 13.53 -9.19 13.23
CA ASP A 147 14.96 -9.28 13.51
C ASP A 147 15.78 -8.53 12.44
N LEU A 148 16.88 -7.92 12.87
CA LEU A 148 17.82 -7.26 11.97
C LEU A 148 18.80 -8.28 11.40
N VAL A 149 18.77 -8.52 10.09
CA VAL A 149 19.80 -9.31 9.41
C VAL A 149 20.75 -8.36 8.69
N LEU A 150 21.98 -8.27 9.18
CA LEU A 150 22.99 -7.32 8.72
C LEU A 150 23.86 -7.89 7.62
N LEU A 151 24.24 -7.04 6.65
CA LEU A 151 25.34 -7.35 5.73
C LEU A 151 26.63 -7.45 6.52
N ALA A 152 27.47 -8.42 6.18
CA ALA A 152 28.81 -8.60 6.71
C ALA A 152 29.69 -7.38 6.42
N ALA A 153 30.62 -7.12 7.34
CA ALA A 153 31.69 -6.19 7.09
C ALA A 153 32.61 -6.72 5.99
N THR A 154 32.98 -5.86 5.06
CA THR A 154 34.12 -6.13 4.18
C THR A 154 35.41 -5.89 4.96
N ALA A 155 36.43 -6.73 4.75
CA ALA A 155 37.75 -6.53 5.31
C ALA A 155 38.35 -5.22 4.77
N PRO A 156 38.59 -4.20 5.62
CA PRO A 156 39.29 -3.00 5.21
C PRO A 156 40.71 -3.33 4.73
N PHE A 157 41.24 -2.53 3.81
CA PHE A 157 42.58 -2.69 3.22
C PHE A 157 42.79 -3.98 2.38
N CYS A 158 41.81 -4.87 2.31
CA CYS A 158 41.91 -6.13 1.58
C CYS A 158 41.49 -5.96 0.11
N ALA A 159 42.43 -6.23 -0.80
CA ALA A 159 42.25 -6.13 -2.25
C ALA A 159 42.15 -7.49 -2.97
N ASP A 160 41.95 -8.58 -2.24
CA ASP A 160 42.07 -9.94 -2.76
C ASP A 160 41.02 -10.32 -3.82
N THR A 161 39.86 -9.64 -3.80
CA THR A 161 38.72 -9.97 -4.66
C THR A 161 38.53 -8.95 -5.76
N THR A 162 38.97 -9.30 -6.97
CA THR A 162 38.79 -8.49 -8.19
C THR A 162 37.70 -9.09 -9.09
N TYR A 163 36.97 -8.25 -9.80
CA TYR A 163 35.93 -8.66 -10.75
C TYR A 163 35.65 -7.55 -11.79
N PRO A 164 34.91 -7.81 -12.89
CA PRO A 164 34.54 -6.77 -13.84
C PRO A 164 33.84 -5.59 -13.16
N GLY A 165 34.41 -4.39 -13.24
CA GLY A 165 33.93 -3.19 -12.54
C GLY A 165 34.70 -2.83 -11.27
N ASN A 166 35.46 -3.77 -10.70
CA ASN A 166 36.33 -3.54 -9.54
C ASN A 166 37.69 -4.25 -9.73
N ARG A 167 38.47 -3.77 -10.71
CA ARG A 167 39.74 -4.40 -11.09
C ARG A 167 40.85 -4.23 -10.06
N ARG A 168 40.76 -3.22 -9.19
CA ARG A 168 41.73 -2.97 -8.11
C ARG A 168 41.41 -3.68 -6.80
N GLY A 169 40.26 -4.38 -6.72
CA GLY A 169 39.84 -5.07 -5.50
C GLY A 169 39.38 -4.13 -4.37
N ASP A 170 38.85 -2.96 -4.70
CA ASP A 170 38.39 -1.98 -3.71
C ASP A 170 37.26 -2.56 -2.83
N TRP A 171 37.52 -2.72 -1.54
CA TRP A 171 36.58 -3.29 -0.57
C TRP A 171 35.35 -2.41 -0.33
N VAL A 172 35.47 -1.08 -0.48
CA VAL A 172 34.33 -0.15 -0.40
C VAL A 172 33.46 -0.35 -1.65
N ARG A 173 34.09 -0.51 -2.81
CA ARG A 173 33.36 -0.82 -4.05
C ARG A 173 32.66 -2.17 -4.00
N TYR A 174 33.29 -3.19 -3.39
CA TYR A 174 32.66 -4.50 -3.14
C TYR A 174 31.37 -4.35 -2.34
N GLN A 175 31.42 -3.62 -1.22
CA GLN A 175 30.25 -3.38 -0.38
C GLN A 175 29.16 -2.60 -1.14
N GLN A 176 29.54 -1.58 -1.90
CA GLN A 176 28.62 -0.81 -2.74
C GLN A 176 27.91 -1.70 -3.77
N ASP A 177 28.64 -2.57 -4.45
CA ASP A 177 28.08 -3.46 -5.49
C ASP A 177 27.12 -4.50 -4.87
N VAL A 178 27.41 -5.04 -3.67
CA VAL A 178 26.48 -5.90 -2.92
C VAL A 178 25.17 -5.16 -2.64
N MET A 179 25.25 -3.94 -2.10
CA MET A 179 24.07 -3.15 -1.75
C MET A 179 23.23 -2.78 -2.97
N LEU A 180 23.88 -2.49 -4.12
CA LEU A 180 23.20 -2.21 -5.38
C LEU A 180 22.47 -3.46 -5.93
N LEU A 181 23.07 -4.64 -5.80
CA LEU A 181 22.46 -5.90 -6.23
C LEU A 181 21.23 -6.28 -5.39
N LEU A 182 21.28 -6.02 -4.08
CA LEU A 182 20.14 -6.25 -3.20
C LEU A 182 19.04 -5.20 -3.41
N GLY A 183 19.41 -3.93 -3.61
CA GLY A 183 18.48 -2.81 -3.71
C GLY A 183 17.91 -2.37 -2.36
N PRO A 184 17.31 -1.15 -2.30
CA PRO A 184 16.77 -0.61 -1.04
C PRO A 184 15.68 -1.50 -0.43
N GLY A 185 15.71 -1.68 0.90
CA GLY A 185 14.72 -2.46 1.66
C GLY A 185 14.99 -3.97 1.74
N ASN A 186 15.98 -4.47 1.01
CA ASN A 186 16.36 -5.89 0.99
C ASN A 186 17.51 -6.25 1.94
N TYR A 187 17.92 -5.31 2.79
CA TYR A 187 18.84 -5.50 3.91
C TYR A 187 18.39 -4.62 5.09
N ASP A 188 18.61 -5.10 6.33
CA ASP A 188 18.12 -4.40 7.53
C ASP A 188 19.17 -3.49 8.18
N GLY A 189 20.44 -3.67 7.81
CA GLY A 189 21.56 -2.86 8.26
C GLY A 189 22.89 -3.39 7.75
N VAL A 190 23.98 -2.74 8.14
CA VAL A 190 25.33 -3.02 7.64
C VAL A 190 26.32 -3.09 8.79
N ALA A 191 27.06 -4.19 8.88
CA ALA A 191 28.26 -4.29 9.70
C ALA A 191 29.45 -3.69 8.93
N ILE A 192 30.32 -2.97 9.64
CA ILE A 192 31.58 -2.43 9.11
C ILE A 192 32.68 -2.62 10.15
N HIS A 193 33.93 -2.71 9.73
CA HIS A 193 35.08 -2.79 10.63
C HIS A 193 35.92 -1.52 10.51
N ALA A 194 36.59 -1.12 11.60
CA ALA A 194 37.39 0.10 11.66
C ALA A 194 38.73 -0.18 12.35
N TYR A 195 39.83 -0.01 11.62
CA TYR A 195 41.15 -0.46 12.06
C TYR A 195 42.19 0.65 12.00
N THR A 196 43.20 0.61 12.84
CA THR A 196 44.44 1.41 12.69
C THR A 196 45.63 0.48 12.47
N HIS A 197 46.69 0.94 11.82
CA HIS A 197 47.99 0.28 11.85
C HIS A 197 48.74 0.75 13.09
N GLY A 198 48.91 -0.14 14.06
CA GLY A 198 49.40 0.19 15.39
C GLY A 198 48.36 0.88 16.26
N HIS A 199 48.75 1.17 17.51
CA HIS A 199 47.86 1.65 18.56
C HIS A 199 48.04 3.15 18.91
N ASP A 200 48.66 3.95 18.03
CA ASP A 200 48.75 5.41 18.22
C ASP A 200 47.35 6.05 18.14
N PRO A 201 46.86 6.72 19.20
CA PRO A 201 45.56 7.39 19.18
C PRO A 201 45.42 8.42 18.06
N ALA A 202 46.51 9.02 17.57
CA ALA A 202 46.49 9.96 16.45
C ALA A 202 45.99 9.31 15.16
N HIS A 203 46.14 8.00 15.00
CA HIS A 203 45.63 7.26 13.85
C HIS A 203 44.09 7.18 13.82
N ILE A 204 43.41 7.32 14.97
CA ILE A 204 41.94 7.34 15.04
C ILE A 204 41.36 8.54 14.28
N VAL A 205 42.01 9.70 14.41
CA VAL A 205 41.54 10.98 13.86
C VAL A 205 42.33 11.41 12.63
N SER A 206 43.12 10.50 12.06
CA SER A 206 43.97 10.80 10.90
C SER A 206 43.15 10.96 9.63
N GLU A 207 43.37 12.06 8.90
CA GLU A 207 42.82 12.31 7.56
C GLU A 207 43.69 11.72 6.44
N GLN A 208 44.77 11.00 6.80
CA GLN A 208 45.70 10.45 5.84
C GLN A 208 44.98 9.56 4.82
N LYS A 209 45.35 9.70 3.54
CA LYS A 209 44.91 8.81 2.46
C LYS A 209 45.94 7.74 2.21
N MET A 210 45.49 6.59 1.70
CA MET A 210 46.38 5.50 1.32
C MET A 210 47.23 5.86 0.10
N ASP A 211 48.29 5.10 -0.13
CA ASP A 211 49.08 5.23 -1.35
C ASP A 211 48.31 4.70 -2.59
N PRO A 212 48.71 5.09 -3.81
CA PRO A 212 48.18 4.51 -5.03
C PRO A 212 48.23 2.97 -5.00
N PRO A 213 47.18 2.26 -5.48
CA PRO A 213 46.06 2.75 -6.29
C PRO A 213 44.83 3.22 -5.48
N PHE A 214 44.95 3.40 -4.16
CA PHE A 214 43.83 3.73 -3.25
C PHE A 214 43.92 5.12 -2.65
N SER A 215 44.50 6.09 -3.35
CA SER A 215 44.66 7.47 -2.86
C SER A 215 43.35 8.22 -2.62
N ASP A 216 42.22 7.66 -3.05
CA ASP A 216 40.85 8.10 -2.76
C ASP A 216 40.23 7.44 -1.50
N ARG A 217 40.97 6.60 -0.78
CA ARG A 217 40.57 5.93 0.46
C ARG A 217 41.37 6.46 1.65
N HIS A 218 40.74 6.56 2.80
CA HIS A 218 41.43 6.86 4.05
C HIS A 218 42.36 5.72 4.43
N ALA A 219 43.48 6.06 5.05
CA ALA A 219 44.25 5.15 5.86
C ALA A 219 43.64 5.10 7.28
N GLU A 220 44.06 4.12 8.08
CA GLU A 220 43.70 4.06 9.49
C GLU A 220 42.19 3.99 9.77
N PHE A 221 41.78 4.47 10.94
CA PHE A 221 40.45 4.27 11.50
C PHE A 221 39.35 4.84 10.61
N ARG A 222 39.60 6.01 10.00
CA ARG A 222 38.63 6.75 9.18
C ARG A 222 38.30 6.09 7.85
N THR A 223 38.86 4.93 7.55
CA THR A 223 38.29 4.02 6.53
C THR A 223 36.80 3.77 6.73
N TYR A 224 36.29 3.79 7.97
CA TYR A 224 34.85 3.69 8.24
C TYR A 224 34.05 4.79 7.51
N GLN A 225 34.61 5.99 7.33
CA GLN A 225 33.95 7.10 6.66
C GLN A 225 33.74 6.81 5.16
N ASP A 226 34.64 6.06 4.54
CA ASP A 226 34.50 5.65 3.13
C ASP A 226 33.33 4.68 2.95
N SER A 227 33.13 3.74 3.89
CA SER A 227 31.94 2.89 3.95
C SER A 227 30.68 3.72 4.23
N MET A 228 30.74 4.65 5.18
CA MET A 228 29.59 5.51 5.49
C MET A 228 29.16 6.41 4.32
N ALA A 229 30.07 6.75 3.41
CA ALA A 229 29.77 7.55 2.22
C ALA A 229 28.87 6.81 1.21
N ILE A 230 28.98 5.47 1.14
CA ILE A 230 28.21 4.64 0.20
C ILE A 230 26.90 4.08 0.81
N ILE A 231 26.80 4.00 2.13
CA ILE A 231 25.61 3.50 2.82
C ILE A 231 24.49 4.56 2.75
N PRO A 232 23.23 4.22 2.40
CA PRO A 232 22.14 5.20 2.39
C PRO A 232 21.83 5.79 3.79
N PRO A 233 21.34 7.03 3.88
CA PRO A 233 20.87 7.60 5.15
C PRO A 233 19.81 6.70 5.82
N ARG A 234 19.76 6.72 7.15
CA ARG A 234 18.85 5.98 8.03
C ARG A 234 19.02 4.45 8.03
N VAL A 235 19.92 3.90 7.22
CA VAL A 235 20.30 2.49 7.33
C VAL A 235 21.07 2.29 8.64
N PRO A 236 20.69 1.32 9.50
CA PRO A 236 21.44 0.99 10.70
C PRO A 236 22.87 0.53 10.36
N VAL A 237 23.87 1.13 11.01
CA VAL A 237 25.28 0.75 10.85
C VAL A 237 25.88 0.36 12.20
N PHE A 238 26.65 -0.72 12.19
CA PHE A 238 27.31 -1.27 13.38
C PHE A 238 28.80 -1.43 13.08
N ILE A 239 29.68 -0.76 13.84
CA ILE A 239 31.10 -1.14 13.83
C ILE A 239 31.20 -2.40 14.69
N THR A 240 31.39 -3.57 14.05
CA THR A 240 31.38 -4.89 14.70
C THR A 240 32.76 -5.40 15.10
N ASP A 241 33.81 -4.71 14.66
CA ASP A 241 35.19 -4.98 15.06
C ASP A 241 36.01 -3.68 14.90
N ALA A 242 36.59 -3.25 16.01
CA ALA A 242 37.52 -2.13 16.10
C ALA A 242 38.75 -2.53 16.91
N ARG A 243 39.94 -2.38 16.29
CA ARG A 243 41.22 -2.74 16.89
C ARG A 243 42.42 -2.11 16.16
N PRO A 244 43.57 -1.98 16.83
CA PRO A 244 44.86 -1.71 16.19
C PRO A 244 45.43 -2.99 15.55
N LEU A 245 45.68 -2.98 14.25
CA LEU A 245 46.42 -4.03 13.53
C LEU A 245 47.93 -3.93 13.81
N PRO A 246 48.72 -4.99 13.52
CA PRO A 246 50.17 -4.88 13.56
C PRO A 246 50.66 -3.74 12.65
N ASP A 247 51.70 -3.01 13.07
CA ASP A 247 52.29 -1.97 12.22
C ASP A 247 53.25 -2.61 11.19
N ALA A 248 53.45 -1.92 10.07
CA ALA A 248 54.29 -2.43 8.97
C ALA A 248 55.77 -2.63 9.36
N VAL A 249 56.20 -2.05 10.48
CA VAL A 249 57.59 -2.10 10.98
C VAL A 249 57.76 -3.16 12.09
N GLY A 250 56.69 -3.84 12.50
CA GLY A 250 56.71 -4.89 13.52
C GLY A 250 56.98 -4.40 14.95
N ARG A 251 56.75 -3.11 15.23
CA ARG A 251 56.84 -2.49 16.56
C ARG A 251 55.56 -2.62 17.38
N SER A 252 54.41 -2.79 16.72
CA SER A 252 53.13 -3.08 17.36
C SER A 252 52.62 -4.44 16.87
N THR A 253 52.27 -5.32 17.80
CA THR A 253 51.66 -6.62 17.48
C THR A 253 50.14 -6.55 17.54
N GLY A 254 49.54 -5.63 18.30
CA GLY A 254 48.08 -5.53 18.40
C GLY A 254 47.71 -4.51 19.46
N TRP A 255 46.94 -4.92 20.47
CA TRP A 255 46.72 -4.11 21.67
C TRP A 255 48.04 -3.78 22.37
N PRO A 256 48.19 -2.57 22.94
CA PRO A 256 49.42 -2.17 23.60
C PRO A 256 49.62 -2.89 24.93
N ASP A 257 50.84 -3.39 25.13
CA ASP A 257 51.31 -3.90 26.41
C ASP A 257 51.61 -2.77 27.41
N GLY A 258 51.51 -3.08 28.71
CA GLY A 258 51.93 -2.21 29.81
C GLY A 258 50.80 -1.70 30.71
N GLU A 259 51.13 -0.75 31.58
CA GLU A 259 50.22 -0.22 32.60
C GLU A 259 49.64 1.16 32.26
N THR A 260 50.20 1.86 31.26
CA THR A 260 49.73 3.20 30.88
C THR A 260 48.52 3.06 29.95
N PRO A 261 47.39 3.74 30.22
CA PRO A 261 46.20 3.70 29.38
C PRO A 261 46.53 3.95 27.91
N SER A 262 45.93 3.18 27.01
CA SER A 262 46.26 3.25 25.58
C SER A 262 45.84 4.56 24.92
N GLU A 263 44.85 5.27 25.49
CA GLU A 263 44.14 6.43 24.92
C GLU A 263 43.42 6.17 23.58
N TRP A 264 43.69 5.04 22.94
CA TRP A 264 43.12 4.61 21.67
C TRP A 264 41.61 4.38 21.79
N VAL A 265 41.16 3.71 22.85
CA VAL A 265 39.75 3.33 23.05
C VAL A 265 38.89 4.57 23.30
N GLN A 266 39.32 5.46 24.19
CA GLN A 266 38.62 6.72 24.43
C GLN A 266 38.52 7.56 23.16
N THR A 267 39.62 7.66 22.41
CA THR A 267 39.67 8.43 21.16
C THR A 267 38.73 7.83 20.11
N ALA A 268 38.68 6.50 19.98
CA ALA A 268 37.80 5.79 19.05
C ALA A 268 36.31 6.04 19.35
N TYR A 269 35.89 5.87 20.60
CA TYR A 269 34.51 6.17 20.99
C TYR A 269 34.15 7.65 20.82
N GLY A 270 35.07 8.56 21.18
CA GLY A 270 34.89 10.00 21.00
C GLY A 270 34.80 10.43 19.53
N GLU A 271 35.49 9.74 18.61
CA GLU A 271 35.37 9.97 17.16
C GLU A 271 33.98 9.55 16.65
N ILE A 272 33.48 8.37 17.02
CA ILE A 272 32.16 7.91 16.56
C ILE A 272 31.02 8.75 17.18
N ASP A 273 31.14 9.16 18.44
CA ASP A 273 30.16 10.07 19.05
C ASP A 273 30.11 11.42 18.31
N ARG A 274 31.28 12.00 17.97
CA ARG A 274 31.35 13.22 17.14
C ARG A 274 30.75 13.02 15.75
N TRP A 275 31.02 11.89 15.10
CA TRP A 275 30.40 11.55 13.82
C TRP A 275 28.87 11.53 13.92
N ASN A 276 28.31 10.86 14.94
CA ASN A 276 26.87 10.76 15.13
C ASN A 276 26.21 12.11 15.40
N GLN A 277 26.90 13.01 16.11
CA GLN A 277 26.43 14.39 16.33
C GLN A 277 26.45 15.21 15.03
N GLN A 278 27.47 15.03 14.19
CA GLN A 278 27.60 15.75 12.92
C GLN A 278 26.64 15.23 11.84
N TYR A 279 26.35 13.92 11.84
CA TYR A 279 25.54 13.25 10.82
C TYR A 279 24.38 12.46 11.44
N PRO A 280 23.33 13.12 11.95
CA PRO A 280 22.22 12.46 12.66
C PRO A 280 21.39 11.50 11.80
N GLU A 281 21.48 11.62 10.47
CA GLU A 281 20.84 10.72 9.50
C GLU A 281 21.73 9.52 9.11
N ARG A 282 22.96 9.43 9.62
CA ARG A 282 23.96 8.39 9.28
C ARG A 282 24.66 7.88 10.53
N GLN A 283 23.87 7.55 11.53
CA GLN A 283 24.39 7.20 12.84
C GLN A 283 24.91 5.75 12.88
N ILE A 284 26.05 5.58 13.55
CA ILE A 284 26.66 4.30 13.90
C ILE A 284 26.16 3.92 15.29
N ARG A 285 25.58 2.73 15.45
CA ARG A 285 24.90 2.29 16.67
C ARG A 285 25.82 1.62 17.68
N SER A 286 26.91 1.02 17.22
CA SER A 286 27.90 0.32 18.04
C SER A 286 29.33 0.59 17.56
N LEU A 287 30.27 0.53 18.50
CA LEU A 287 31.68 0.28 18.25
C LEU A 287 32.11 -0.86 19.19
N ILE A 288 32.33 -2.03 18.59
CA ILE A 288 32.73 -3.26 19.28
C ILE A 288 34.26 -3.37 19.28
N LEU A 289 34.88 -3.42 20.46
CA LEU A 289 36.31 -3.67 20.61
C LEU A 289 36.62 -5.17 20.44
N TYR A 290 37.61 -5.50 19.63
CA TYR A 290 38.04 -6.88 19.37
C TYR A 290 39.35 -7.19 20.11
N ARG A 291 39.43 -8.15 21.04
CA ARG A 291 38.37 -9.01 21.58
C ARG A 291 38.59 -9.26 23.06
N TRP A 292 37.58 -9.64 23.84
CA TRP A 292 37.75 -9.76 25.30
C TRP A 292 38.74 -10.85 25.68
N ASP A 293 38.49 -12.05 25.19
CA ASP A 293 39.36 -13.21 25.39
C ASP A 293 39.52 -13.98 24.08
N GLY A 294 40.60 -14.74 23.94
CA GLY A 294 40.94 -15.45 22.71
C GLY A 294 41.73 -16.74 22.98
N PRO A 295 41.85 -17.61 21.97
CA PRO A 295 42.67 -18.81 22.10
C PRO A 295 44.13 -18.45 22.41
N GLU A 296 44.85 -19.32 23.12
CA GLU A 296 46.15 -19.01 23.72
C GLU A 296 47.18 -18.47 22.73
N ASP A 297 47.13 -18.91 21.47
CA ASP A 297 48.02 -18.56 20.37
C ASP A 297 47.78 -17.16 19.78
N GLU A 298 46.59 -16.59 19.99
CA GLU A 298 46.23 -15.23 19.56
C GLU A 298 46.07 -14.26 20.73
N ALA A 299 45.97 -14.77 21.96
CA ALA A 299 45.57 -14.01 23.12
C ALA A 299 46.61 -12.97 23.57
N GLU A 300 47.90 -13.20 23.36
CA GLU A 300 48.92 -12.16 23.60
C GLU A 300 48.67 -10.92 22.73
N GLN A 301 48.19 -11.12 21.51
CA GLN A 301 47.97 -10.06 20.53
C GLN A 301 46.60 -9.37 20.69
N TRP A 302 45.55 -10.17 20.94
CA TRP A 302 44.17 -9.73 20.76
C TRP A 302 43.27 -9.77 22.01
N SER A 303 43.68 -10.43 23.11
CA SER A 303 42.86 -10.58 24.32
C SER A 303 42.95 -9.35 25.23
N ILE A 304 41.93 -8.48 25.20
CA ILE A 304 41.83 -7.30 26.06
C ILE A 304 41.94 -7.67 27.54
N GLN A 305 41.46 -8.85 27.94
CA GLN A 305 41.57 -9.34 29.32
C GLN A 305 43.03 -9.41 29.82
N ARG A 306 44.00 -9.59 28.90
CA ARG A 306 45.43 -9.66 29.21
C ARG A 306 46.14 -8.30 29.14
N HIS A 307 45.43 -7.23 28.77
CA HIS A 307 45.97 -5.89 28.54
C HIS A 307 45.35 -4.86 29.50
N PRO A 308 45.87 -4.71 30.74
CA PRO A 308 45.31 -3.81 31.77
C PRO A 308 45.20 -2.35 31.31
N ALA A 309 46.16 -1.87 30.52
CA ALA A 309 46.13 -0.55 29.91
C ALA A 309 44.87 -0.31 29.05
N VAL A 310 44.44 -1.31 28.29
CA VAL A 310 43.24 -1.23 27.44
C VAL A 310 41.97 -1.29 28.28
N ILE A 311 41.95 -2.12 29.32
CA ILE A 311 40.83 -2.20 30.28
C ILE A 311 40.63 -0.85 30.97
N GLU A 312 41.70 -0.24 31.49
CA GLU A 312 41.65 1.08 32.12
C GLU A 312 41.18 2.16 31.14
N ASP A 313 41.67 2.14 29.89
CA ASP A 313 41.23 3.09 28.86
C ASP A 313 39.74 2.91 28.51
N PHE A 314 39.26 1.67 28.45
CA PHE A 314 37.84 1.38 28.25
C PHE A 314 36.99 1.84 29.45
N CYS A 315 37.45 1.64 30.70
CA CYS A 315 36.78 2.16 31.89
C CYS A 315 36.67 3.69 31.87
N ARG A 316 37.69 4.39 31.37
CA ARG A 316 37.63 5.86 31.17
C ARG A 316 36.64 6.24 30.08
N ALA A 317 36.60 5.52 28.96
CA ALA A 317 35.60 5.73 27.92
C ALA A 317 34.17 5.55 28.48
N LEU A 318 33.94 4.55 29.32
CA LEU A 318 32.64 4.29 29.97
C LEU A 318 32.20 5.39 30.94
N ALA A 319 33.12 6.22 31.44
CA ALA A 319 32.78 7.39 32.24
C ALA A 319 32.02 8.46 31.42
N HIS A 320 32.14 8.42 30.09
CA HIS A 320 31.37 9.27 29.19
C HIS A 320 29.96 8.73 28.94
N ASN A 321 29.16 9.52 28.22
CA ASN A 321 27.79 9.18 27.86
C ASN A 321 27.61 9.07 26.35
N TYR A 322 28.53 8.38 25.69
CA TYR A 322 28.51 8.19 24.24
C TYR A 322 27.32 7.33 23.81
N ARG A 323 26.46 7.91 22.98
CA ARG A 323 25.18 7.31 22.58
C ARG A 323 24.87 7.66 21.14
N TRP A 324 24.21 6.75 20.45
CA TRP A 324 23.48 7.13 19.26
C TRP A 324 22.09 7.63 19.65
N GLN A 325 21.56 8.56 18.88
CA GLN A 325 20.22 9.09 19.04
C GLN A 325 19.25 8.22 18.25
N MET A 326 18.29 7.60 18.95
CA MET A 326 17.14 7.04 18.25
C MET A 326 16.49 8.13 17.41
N PRO A 327 16.17 7.88 16.12
CA PRO A 327 15.51 8.88 15.30
C PRO A 327 14.24 9.35 16.03
N ALA A 328 14.10 10.66 16.19
CA ALA A 328 12.91 11.23 16.79
C ALA A 328 11.71 10.73 16.00
N ARG A 329 10.73 10.13 16.68
CA ARG A 329 9.52 9.63 16.03
C ARG A 329 8.89 10.80 15.25
N PRO A 330 8.74 10.70 13.91
CA PRO A 330 8.28 11.83 13.12
C PRO A 330 6.93 12.32 13.63
N GLU A 331 6.65 13.60 13.53
CA GLU A 331 5.38 14.14 14.04
C GLU A 331 4.18 13.61 13.25
N TYR A 332 4.36 13.46 11.94
CA TYR A 332 3.38 13.00 10.98
C TYR A 332 3.92 11.78 10.24
N ARG A 333 3.47 10.58 10.63
CA ARG A 333 3.85 9.33 9.97
C ARG A 333 2.72 8.32 10.05
N VAL A 334 2.38 7.72 8.91
CA VAL A 334 1.42 6.63 8.82
C VAL A 334 2.09 5.40 8.22
N ALA A 335 1.79 4.23 8.78
CA ALA A 335 2.03 2.96 8.11
C ALA A 335 0.71 2.41 7.58
N PHE A 336 0.70 2.07 6.28
CA PHE A 336 -0.40 1.33 5.66
C PHE A 336 -0.16 -0.15 5.89
N LEU A 337 -0.90 -0.74 6.83
CA LEU A 337 -0.78 -2.17 7.15
C LEU A 337 -1.51 -3.01 6.11
N THR A 338 -2.68 -2.56 5.67
CA THR A 338 -3.41 -3.10 4.52
C THR A 338 -4.12 -1.98 3.78
N GLN A 339 -4.19 -2.09 2.45
CA GLN A 339 -4.88 -1.13 1.61
C GLN A 339 -5.26 -1.83 0.30
N ASN A 340 -6.55 -2.16 0.16
CA ASN A 340 -7.04 -3.06 -0.88
C ASN A 340 -7.66 -2.29 -2.08
N THR A 341 -6.98 -1.27 -2.61
CA THR A 341 -7.48 -0.61 -3.84
C THR A 341 -7.41 -1.62 -5.00
N PRO A 342 -8.50 -1.81 -5.75
CA PRO A 342 -8.49 -2.68 -6.91
C PRO A 342 -7.56 -2.13 -7.99
N ALA A 343 -6.89 -3.04 -8.71
CA ALA A 343 -6.03 -2.67 -9.84
C ALA A 343 -6.81 -2.08 -11.01
N ARG A 344 -8.13 -2.24 -11.03
CA ARG A 344 -9.04 -1.73 -12.06
C ARG A 344 -10.22 -1.01 -11.42
N MET A 345 -10.63 0.09 -12.04
CA MET A 345 -11.82 0.85 -11.69
C MET A 345 -12.53 1.29 -12.96
N VAL A 346 -13.82 1.60 -12.89
CA VAL A 346 -14.55 2.19 -14.01
C VAL A 346 -14.47 3.72 -13.94
N ALA A 347 -14.40 4.41 -15.08
CA ALA A 347 -14.31 5.88 -15.12
C ALA A 347 -15.47 6.56 -14.38
N GLY A 348 -15.14 7.42 -13.41
CA GLY A 348 -16.10 8.14 -12.57
C GLY A 348 -16.74 7.33 -11.44
N GLU A 349 -16.40 6.04 -11.30
CA GLU A 349 -16.89 5.18 -10.24
C GLU A 349 -16.39 5.61 -8.85
N THR A 350 -17.24 5.47 -7.83
CA THR A 350 -16.81 5.53 -6.42
C THR A 350 -16.83 4.14 -5.82
N ILE A 351 -15.71 3.73 -5.21
CA ILE A 351 -15.59 2.46 -4.49
C ILE A 351 -15.28 2.69 -3.01
N TYR A 352 -15.40 1.63 -2.22
CA TYR A 352 -14.96 1.57 -0.83
C TYR A 352 -13.75 0.64 -0.71
N VAL A 353 -12.69 1.13 -0.07
CA VAL A 353 -11.39 0.46 0.05
C VAL A 353 -11.14 0.16 1.53
N PRO A 354 -11.23 -1.11 1.96
CA PRO A 354 -10.80 -1.53 3.28
C PRO A 354 -9.34 -1.16 3.49
N THR A 355 -9.08 -0.38 4.54
CA THR A 355 -7.77 0.17 4.84
C THR A 355 -7.49 0.02 6.34
N ARG A 356 -6.32 -0.53 6.68
CA ARG A 356 -5.80 -0.60 8.05
C ARG A 356 -4.54 0.24 8.13
N LEU A 357 -4.52 1.18 9.06
CA LEU A 357 -3.45 2.13 9.27
C LEU A 357 -2.87 1.97 10.66
N ARG A 358 -1.59 2.28 10.84
CA ARG A 358 -0.96 2.46 12.15
C ARG A 358 -0.36 3.85 12.27
N ASN A 359 -0.57 4.48 13.42
CA ASN A 359 0.05 5.76 13.73
C ASN A 359 1.50 5.56 14.15
N GLU A 360 2.42 5.75 13.21
CA GLU A 360 3.86 5.71 13.52
C GLU A 360 4.42 7.09 13.89
N GLY A 361 3.56 8.11 13.86
CA GLY A 361 3.90 9.47 14.21
C GLY A 361 3.80 9.72 15.71
N SER A 362 4.38 10.82 16.21
CA SER A 362 4.33 11.19 17.62
C SER A 362 3.02 11.88 18.03
N ARG A 363 2.26 12.45 17.08
CA ARG A 363 0.94 13.06 17.35
C ARG A 363 -0.17 12.03 17.37
N THR A 364 -1.07 12.15 18.34
CA THR A 364 -2.39 11.51 18.29
C THR A 364 -3.19 12.06 17.12
N TRP A 365 -3.72 11.19 16.27
CA TRP A 365 -4.64 11.57 15.20
C TRP A 365 -6.02 11.82 15.78
N VAL A 366 -6.39 13.08 15.97
CA VAL A 366 -7.69 13.46 16.53
C VAL A 366 -8.75 13.36 15.43
N HIS A 367 -9.83 12.59 15.63
CA HIS A 367 -10.83 12.30 14.60
C HIS A 367 -11.92 13.37 14.46
N ARG A 368 -12.09 14.24 15.46
CA ARG A 368 -13.10 15.32 15.49
C ARG A 368 -12.48 16.64 15.95
N GLY A 369 -13.16 17.74 15.66
CA GLY A 369 -12.76 19.09 16.08
C GLY A 369 -12.52 20.01 14.89
N SER A 370 -11.77 21.09 15.11
CA SER A 370 -11.50 22.11 14.08
C SER A 370 -10.49 21.66 13.02
N ASN A 371 -9.59 20.75 13.36
CA ASN A 371 -8.52 20.25 12.49
C ASN A 371 -8.41 18.71 12.63
N PRO A 372 -9.44 17.94 12.25
CA PRO A 372 -9.38 16.49 12.38
C PRO A 372 -8.35 15.89 11.43
N PHE A 373 -7.91 14.67 11.74
CA PHE A 373 -7.07 13.86 10.86
C PHE A 373 -7.97 12.98 9.98
N CYS A 374 -7.65 12.91 8.69
CA CYS A 374 -8.43 12.17 7.69
C CYS A 374 -7.50 11.42 6.73
N LEU A 375 -7.98 10.31 6.17
CA LEU A 375 -7.32 9.65 5.04
C LEU A 375 -7.88 10.20 3.73
N ALA A 376 -7.01 10.74 2.88
CA ALA A 376 -7.41 11.28 1.58
C ALA A 376 -6.63 10.60 0.45
N SER A 377 -7.04 10.88 -0.78
CA SER A 377 -6.42 10.33 -1.98
C SER A 377 -6.19 11.39 -3.04
N ARG A 378 -5.13 11.21 -3.84
CA ARG A 378 -4.79 12.06 -4.99
C ARG A 378 -4.43 11.20 -6.19
N TRP A 379 -4.90 11.59 -7.37
CA TRP A 379 -4.66 10.88 -8.61
C TRP A 379 -3.57 11.57 -9.42
N TYR A 380 -2.73 10.78 -10.08
CA TYR A 380 -1.70 11.28 -10.98
C TYR A 380 -1.74 10.49 -12.30
N ASP A 381 -1.55 11.18 -13.43
CA ASP A 381 -1.37 10.55 -14.73
C ASP A 381 0.02 9.90 -14.86
N GLU A 382 0.30 9.28 -16.00
CA GLU A 382 1.60 8.65 -16.31
C GLU A 382 2.77 9.65 -16.28
N ASP A 383 2.52 10.91 -16.62
CA ASP A 383 3.47 12.03 -16.60
C ASP A 383 3.68 12.62 -15.18
N ASN A 384 3.09 12.04 -14.13
CA ASN A 384 3.09 12.52 -12.75
C ASN A 384 2.39 13.87 -12.55
N ARG A 385 1.48 14.26 -13.44
CA ARG A 385 0.61 15.43 -13.22
C ARG A 385 -0.61 15.02 -12.42
N GLU A 386 -0.97 15.86 -11.45
CA GLU A 386 -2.15 15.62 -10.62
C GLU A 386 -3.44 15.73 -11.47
N VAL A 387 -4.32 14.74 -11.32
CA VAL A 387 -5.60 14.63 -12.03
C VAL A 387 -6.71 14.87 -11.02
N LEU A 388 -7.55 15.86 -11.29
CA LEU A 388 -8.67 16.20 -10.43
C LEU A 388 -9.84 15.25 -10.69
N VAL A 389 -10.40 14.73 -9.61
CA VAL A 389 -11.65 13.96 -9.63
C VAL A 389 -12.84 14.85 -9.23
N PRO A 390 -14.06 14.57 -9.72
CA PRO A 390 -15.24 15.36 -9.38
C PRO A 390 -15.52 15.43 -7.87
N VAL A 391 -15.23 14.35 -7.14
CA VAL A 391 -15.39 14.28 -5.69
C VAL A 391 -14.10 13.75 -5.05
N ALA A 392 -13.41 14.61 -4.31
CA ALA A 392 -12.28 14.23 -3.48
C ALA A 392 -12.77 13.89 -2.06
N TYR A 393 -12.63 12.64 -1.65
CA TYR A 393 -13.05 12.20 -0.32
C TYR A 393 -11.95 12.41 0.72
N HIS A 394 -12.33 13.04 1.82
CA HIS A 394 -11.55 13.13 3.04
C HIS A 394 -12.21 12.18 4.06
N ASN A 395 -11.63 11.00 4.24
CA ASN A 395 -12.21 9.90 4.99
C ASN A 395 -11.91 10.05 6.48
N HIS A 396 -12.95 10.33 7.26
CA HIS A 396 -12.84 10.49 8.72
C HIS A 396 -12.47 9.18 9.42
N LEU A 397 -11.60 9.29 10.43
CA LEU A 397 -11.26 8.18 11.30
C LEU A 397 -12.44 7.86 12.26
N PRO A 398 -12.63 6.59 12.65
CA PRO A 398 -13.72 6.20 13.57
C PRO A 398 -13.53 6.70 15.01
N HIS A 399 -12.28 6.87 15.46
CA HIS A 399 -11.91 7.34 16.80
C HIS A 399 -10.52 8.00 16.79
N ASP A 400 -10.12 8.64 17.89
CA ASP A 400 -8.78 9.21 18.04
C ASP A 400 -7.73 8.10 18.05
N VAL A 401 -6.62 8.27 17.32
CA VAL A 401 -5.58 7.22 17.18
C VAL A 401 -4.27 7.71 17.78
N PRO A 402 -3.96 7.36 19.04
CA PRO A 402 -2.67 7.61 19.69
C PRO A 402 -1.48 7.04 18.91
N SER A 403 -0.30 7.56 19.24
CA SER A 403 0.96 7.08 18.70
C SER A 403 1.16 5.58 18.98
N GLY A 404 1.38 4.79 17.92
CA GLY A 404 1.51 3.33 17.95
C GLY A 404 0.21 2.55 17.76
N GLU A 405 -0.96 3.20 17.87
CA GLU A 405 -2.26 2.53 17.71
C GLU A 405 -2.61 2.30 16.23
N GLU A 406 -3.43 1.29 15.99
CA GLU A 406 -3.95 0.92 14.68
C GLU A 406 -5.42 1.28 14.54
N VAL A 407 -5.84 1.56 13.31
CA VAL A 407 -7.22 1.92 12.99
C VAL A 407 -7.62 1.30 11.66
N GLU A 408 -8.86 0.85 11.58
CA GLU A 408 -9.47 0.31 10.36
C GLU A 408 -10.59 1.24 9.89
N LEU A 409 -10.66 1.47 8.59
CA LEU A 409 -11.75 2.22 7.95
C LEU A 409 -12.03 1.72 6.53
N LEU A 410 -13.27 1.95 6.09
CA LEU A 410 -13.68 1.81 4.69
C LEU A 410 -13.51 3.15 3.98
N ALA A 411 -12.37 3.33 3.31
CA ALA A 411 -12.03 4.58 2.66
C ALA A 411 -12.71 4.69 1.29
N ARG A 412 -13.42 5.78 1.04
CA ARG A 412 -14.02 6.08 -0.25
C ARG A 412 -12.99 6.70 -1.18
N VAL A 413 -13.03 6.30 -2.45
CA VAL A 413 -12.27 6.92 -3.53
C VAL A 413 -13.11 6.93 -4.81
N MET A 414 -13.08 8.04 -5.53
CA MET A 414 -13.63 8.17 -6.88
C MET A 414 -12.50 8.10 -7.90
N SER A 415 -12.68 7.35 -8.99
CA SER A 415 -11.74 7.32 -10.11
C SER A 415 -11.86 8.57 -10.99
N PRO A 416 -10.81 8.89 -11.78
CA PRO A 416 -10.89 9.84 -12.89
C PRO A 416 -12.06 9.55 -13.82
N ALA A 417 -12.68 10.60 -14.37
CA ALA A 417 -13.78 10.49 -15.32
C ALA A 417 -13.33 10.03 -16.73
N THR A 418 -12.03 9.86 -16.94
CA THR A 418 -11.45 9.47 -18.23
C THR A 418 -10.70 8.17 -18.07
N ALA A 419 -10.94 7.22 -18.98
CA ALA A 419 -10.21 5.97 -19.01
C ALA A 419 -8.70 6.18 -19.23
N GLY A 420 -7.87 5.32 -18.65
CA GLY A 420 -6.41 5.42 -18.73
C GLY A 420 -5.71 4.75 -17.55
N HIS A 421 -4.38 4.81 -17.55
CA HIS A 421 -3.58 4.33 -16.43
C HIS A 421 -3.21 5.50 -15.51
N TYR A 422 -3.39 5.29 -14.21
CA TYR A 422 -3.14 6.31 -13.21
C TYR A 422 -2.41 5.74 -12.00
N ARG A 423 -1.78 6.64 -11.24
CA ARG A 423 -1.27 6.38 -9.89
C ARG A 423 -2.19 7.04 -8.87
N LEU A 424 -2.80 6.24 -8.01
CA LEU A 424 -3.53 6.70 -6.84
C LEU A 424 -2.57 6.76 -5.65
N ARG A 425 -2.43 7.93 -5.04
CA ARG A 425 -1.70 8.11 -3.78
C ARG A 425 -2.68 8.29 -2.62
N TRP A 426 -2.67 7.33 -1.70
CA TRP A 426 -3.29 7.44 -0.39
C TRP A 426 -2.36 8.16 0.59
N GLU A 427 -2.91 9.08 1.37
CA GLU A 427 -2.13 9.90 2.30
C GLU A 427 -2.99 10.43 3.44
N MET A 428 -2.41 10.50 4.64
CA MET A 428 -3.05 11.16 5.77
C MET A 428 -2.97 12.69 5.65
N VAL A 429 -4.05 13.35 6.07
CA VAL A 429 -4.16 14.81 6.15
C VAL A 429 -4.49 15.22 7.58
N HIS A 430 -3.86 16.29 8.03
CA HIS A 430 -4.26 17.05 9.21
C HIS A 430 -5.00 18.28 8.70
N GLU A 431 -6.33 18.26 8.79
CA GLU A 431 -7.21 19.23 8.12
C GLU A 431 -6.87 20.67 8.45
N GLY A 432 -6.77 21.52 7.44
CA GLY A 432 -6.40 22.93 7.60
C GLY A 432 -4.96 23.18 8.09
N VAL A 433 -4.13 22.15 8.26
CA VAL A 433 -2.75 22.26 8.76
C VAL A 433 -1.73 21.77 7.73
N THR A 434 -1.69 20.46 7.44
CA THR A 434 -0.71 19.89 6.50
C THR A 434 -1.14 18.52 5.98
N TRP A 435 -0.69 18.21 4.77
CA TRP A 435 -0.60 16.84 4.26
C TRP A 435 0.63 16.16 4.87
N PHE A 436 0.55 14.88 5.21
CA PHE A 436 1.67 14.15 5.83
C PHE A 436 2.89 14.08 4.91
N GLY A 437 2.68 13.99 3.60
CA GLY A 437 3.73 13.96 2.60
C GLY A 437 4.48 15.27 2.43
N ARG A 438 3.89 16.41 2.83
CA ARG A 438 4.66 17.66 2.98
C ARG A 438 5.61 17.62 4.18
N GLN A 439 5.38 16.72 5.13
CA GLN A 439 6.21 16.48 6.31
C GLN A 439 7.15 15.26 6.12
N GLY A 440 7.26 14.75 4.88
CA GLY A 440 8.18 13.66 4.53
C GLY A 440 7.60 12.25 4.64
N ASP A 441 6.28 12.09 4.84
CA ASP A 441 5.62 10.80 4.77
C ASP A 441 5.46 10.33 3.30
N PRO A 442 5.84 9.08 2.96
CA PRO A 442 5.73 8.59 1.59
C PRO A 442 4.27 8.39 1.15
N GLY A 443 3.32 8.21 2.06
CA GLY A 443 1.98 7.70 1.77
C GLY A 443 2.03 6.29 1.17
N GLN A 444 0.95 5.88 0.52
CA GLN A 444 0.86 4.64 -0.24
C GLN A 444 0.46 4.95 -1.68
N VAL A 445 1.25 4.47 -2.65
CA VAL A 445 0.95 4.64 -4.09
C VAL A 445 0.49 3.32 -4.67
N VAL A 446 -0.56 3.35 -5.47
CA VAL A 446 -1.16 2.20 -6.16
C VAL A 446 -1.37 2.55 -7.62
N SER A 447 -1.01 1.63 -8.52
CA SER A 447 -1.35 1.77 -9.93
C SER A 447 -2.76 1.25 -10.18
N VAL A 448 -3.58 2.05 -10.86
CA VAL A 448 -4.96 1.72 -11.20
C VAL A 448 -5.21 1.96 -12.68
N GLU A 449 -5.72 0.95 -13.37
CA GLU A 449 -6.26 1.04 -14.71
C GLU A 449 -7.74 1.47 -14.62
N VAL A 450 -8.05 2.65 -15.13
CA VAL A 450 -9.42 3.15 -15.21
C VAL A 450 -9.98 2.75 -16.57
N LEU A 451 -10.97 1.88 -16.57
CA LEU A 451 -11.68 1.40 -17.74
C LEU A 451 -12.75 2.41 -18.17
N PRO A 452 -13.09 2.48 -19.46
CA PRO A 452 -14.22 3.28 -19.92
C PRO A 452 -15.51 2.81 -19.26
N ALA A 453 -16.37 3.76 -18.87
CA ALA A 453 -17.70 3.44 -18.35
C ALA A 453 -18.51 2.68 -19.41
N PRO A 454 -19.11 1.52 -19.08
CA PRO A 454 -19.96 0.80 -20.01
C PRO A 454 -21.17 1.67 -20.39
N LEU A 455 -21.34 1.86 -21.69
CA LEU A 455 -22.45 2.64 -22.23
C LEU A 455 -23.70 1.77 -22.33
N PRO A 456 -24.90 2.29 -21.98
CA PRO A 456 -26.16 1.64 -22.31
C PRO A 456 -26.23 1.32 -23.80
N ARG A 457 -26.86 0.20 -24.15
CA ARG A 457 -27.05 -0.19 -25.54
C ARG A 457 -27.75 0.93 -26.32
N LYS A 458 -27.17 1.36 -27.44
CA LYS A 458 -27.83 2.30 -28.35
C LYS A 458 -29.16 1.70 -28.83
N PRO A 459 -30.30 2.37 -28.65
CA PRO A 459 -31.57 1.85 -29.17
C PRO A 459 -31.53 1.81 -30.71
N PRO A 460 -32.34 0.95 -31.36
CA PRO A 460 -32.54 1.03 -32.80
C PRO A 460 -33.16 2.40 -33.14
N ILE A 461 -32.45 3.18 -33.96
CA ILE A 461 -32.85 4.53 -34.38
C ILE A 461 -32.96 4.53 -35.91
N GLU A 462 -34.12 4.92 -36.42
CA GLU A 462 -34.36 5.15 -37.84
C GLU A 462 -33.95 6.58 -38.22
N GLU A 463 -32.94 6.74 -39.06
CA GLU A 463 -32.49 8.05 -39.54
C GLU A 463 -33.37 8.50 -40.71
N ILE A 464 -34.26 9.48 -40.49
CA ILE A 464 -35.19 9.95 -41.53
C ILE A 464 -34.93 11.39 -42.00
N MET A 465 -33.89 12.04 -41.47
CA MET A 465 -33.56 13.46 -41.68
C MET A 465 -33.60 13.90 -43.15
N GLU A 466 -33.03 13.11 -44.06
CA GLU A 466 -32.95 13.42 -45.50
C GLU A 466 -34.30 13.35 -46.21
N THR A 467 -35.26 12.66 -45.60
CA THR A 467 -36.58 12.40 -46.18
C THR A 467 -37.65 13.37 -45.65
N LEU A 468 -37.28 14.27 -44.73
CA LEU A 468 -38.16 15.27 -44.15
C LEU A 468 -38.17 16.57 -44.96
N ALA A 469 -39.30 17.27 -44.95
CA ALA A 469 -39.41 18.59 -45.57
C ALA A 469 -38.40 19.57 -44.95
N GLN A 470 -37.72 20.34 -45.81
CA GLN A 470 -36.78 21.39 -45.42
C GLN A 470 -37.09 22.69 -46.16
N HIS A 471 -36.84 23.83 -45.51
CA HIS A 471 -36.99 25.12 -46.16
C HIS A 471 -35.89 25.30 -47.23
N PRO A 472 -36.21 25.83 -48.43
CA PRO A 472 -35.24 25.94 -49.52
C PRO A 472 -33.97 26.71 -49.12
N THR A 473 -34.14 27.84 -48.41
CA THR A 473 -33.05 28.77 -48.09
C THR A 473 -32.68 28.91 -46.61
N ARG A 474 -33.53 28.50 -45.67
CA ARG A 474 -33.29 28.71 -44.22
C ARG A 474 -32.56 27.51 -43.65
N ARG A 475 -31.63 27.74 -42.73
CA ARG A 475 -30.88 26.69 -42.04
C ARG A 475 -30.88 26.96 -40.55
N TYR A 476 -30.91 25.89 -39.75
CA TYR A 476 -30.70 25.99 -38.32
C TYR A 476 -29.23 26.33 -38.02
N ALA A 477 -28.99 27.07 -36.95
CA ALA A 477 -27.65 27.25 -36.41
C ALA A 477 -27.13 25.93 -35.83
N ARG A 478 -25.81 25.84 -35.62
CA ARG A 478 -25.16 24.67 -35.00
C ARG A 478 -24.41 25.07 -33.73
N ARG A 479 -24.25 24.11 -32.83
CA ARG A 479 -23.48 24.19 -31.59
C ARG A 479 -22.46 23.05 -31.49
N PRO A 480 -21.35 23.22 -30.75
CA PRO A 480 -20.50 22.10 -30.37
C PRO A 480 -21.26 21.14 -29.42
N ARG A 481 -20.87 19.87 -29.37
CA ARG A 481 -21.58 18.84 -28.58
C ARG A 481 -21.56 19.13 -27.09
N GLU A 482 -20.47 19.70 -26.60
CA GLU A 482 -20.25 20.03 -25.18
C GLU A 482 -21.19 21.13 -24.68
N ALA A 483 -21.80 21.89 -25.59
CA ALA A 483 -22.82 22.90 -25.28
C ALA A 483 -24.20 22.29 -24.99
N ILE A 484 -24.41 21.00 -25.26
CA ILE A 484 -25.65 20.30 -24.89
C ILE A 484 -25.64 20.06 -23.39
N LYS A 485 -26.67 20.54 -22.69
CA LYS A 485 -26.83 20.43 -21.23
C LYS A 485 -28.13 19.77 -20.79
N SER A 486 -29.08 19.53 -21.71
CA SER A 486 -30.37 18.93 -21.35
C SER A 486 -31.00 18.08 -22.44
N LEU A 487 -31.81 17.11 -22.02
CA LEU A 487 -32.70 16.32 -22.88
C LEU A 487 -34.13 16.76 -22.60
N VAL A 488 -34.80 17.35 -23.60
CA VAL A 488 -36.10 18.02 -23.40
C VAL A 488 -37.22 17.17 -23.99
N VAL A 489 -38.08 16.65 -23.13
CA VAL A 489 -39.21 15.80 -23.49
C VAL A 489 -40.43 16.65 -23.90
N HIS A 490 -41.03 16.30 -25.04
CA HIS A 490 -42.20 16.92 -25.64
C HIS A 490 -43.28 15.87 -25.94
N HIS A 491 -44.51 16.35 -26.11
CA HIS A 491 -45.57 15.62 -26.81
C HIS A 491 -45.98 16.38 -28.07
N SER A 492 -46.53 15.69 -29.06
CA SER A 492 -46.89 16.31 -30.33
C SER A 492 -48.27 17.00 -30.29
N VAL A 493 -49.15 16.62 -29.35
CA VAL A 493 -50.58 17.04 -29.23
C VAL A 493 -51.44 16.62 -30.42
N VAL A 494 -50.85 16.05 -31.47
CA VAL A 494 -51.55 15.56 -32.66
C VAL A 494 -51.91 14.09 -32.50
N PRO A 495 -52.94 13.60 -33.22
CA PRO A 495 -53.30 12.20 -33.21
C PRO A 495 -52.12 11.29 -33.60
N PRO A 496 -52.09 10.04 -33.10
CA PRO A 496 -51.06 9.05 -33.44
C PRO A 496 -50.81 8.82 -34.93
N SER A 497 -51.82 9.09 -35.77
CA SER A 497 -51.74 8.98 -37.23
C SER A 497 -50.89 10.06 -37.90
N VAL A 498 -50.48 11.11 -37.17
CA VAL A 498 -49.62 12.17 -37.69
C VAL A 498 -48.16 11.82 -37.43
N ASP A 499 -47.40 11.62 -38.51
CA ASP A 499 -46.00 11.21 -38.45
C ASP A 499 -45.02 12.41 -38.44
N ALA A 500 -43.72 12.09 -38.30
CA ALA A 500 -42.67 13.10 -38.32
C ALA A 500 -42.59 13.88 -39.66
N ARG A 501 -42.98 13.29 -40.79
CA ARG A 501 -42.95 13.93 -42.11
C ARG A 501 -43.99 15.04 -42.18
N GLN A 502 -45.20 14.76 -41.69
CA GLN A 502 -46.28 15.73 -41.62
C GLN A 502 -45.97 16.88 -40.65
N ILE A 503 -45.35 16.58 -39.51
CA ILE A 503 -44.88 17.61 -38.57
C ILE A 503 -43.77 18.48 -39.20
N ALA A 504 -42.83 17.88 -39.92
CA ALA A 504 -41.79 18.62 -40.65
C ALA A 504 -42.41 19.54 -41.71
N GLN A 505 -43.37 19.04 -42.50
CA GLN A 505 -44.07 19.82 -43.51
C GLN A 505 -44.81 21.00 -42.87
N TYR A 506 -45.51 20.79 -41.76
CA TYR A 506 -46.17 21.86 -41.03
C TYR A 506 -45.19 22.93 -40.54
N HIS A 507 -44.07 22.54 -39.93
CA HIS A 507 -43.05 23.49 -39.47
C HIS A 507 -42.45 24.32 -40.62
N VAL A 508 -42.20 23.71 -41.78
CA VAL A 508 -41.66 24.42 -42.95
C VAL A 508 -42.71 25.31 -43.62
N GLU A 509 -43.86 24.76 -43.98
CA GLU A 509 -44.84 25.45 -44.81
C GLU A 509 -45.70 26.45 -44.03
N ARG A 510 -46.03 26.14 -42.77
CA ARG A 510 -46.95 26.96 -41.97
C ARG A 510 -46.22 27.84 -40.98
N GLN A 511 -45.09 27.39 -40.43
CA GLN A 511 -44.29 28.21 -39.51
C GLN A 511 -43.05 28.85 -40.15
N GLY A 512 -42.69 28.47 -41.38
CA GLY A 512 -41.52 29.01 -42.07
C GLY A 512 -40.19 28.58 -41.46
N TRP A 513 -40.16 27.51 -40.67
CA TRP A 513 -38.94 27.05 -40.01
C TRP A 513 -38.00 26.36 -40.99
N PRO A 514 -36.67 26.31 -40.73
CA PRO A 514 -35.72 25.57 -41.56
C PRO A 514 -36.06 24.09 -41.78
N GLY A 515 -36.72 23.45 -40.82
CA GLY A 515 -37.10 22.03 -40.85
C GLY A 515 -37.87 21.66 -39.58
N ILE A 516 -37.99 20.37 -39.27
CA ILE A 516 -38.62 19.92 -38.01
C ILE A 516 -37.90 20.46 -36.77
N GLY A 517 -38.67 20.79 -35.72
CA GLY A 517 -38.17 21.39 -34.50
C GLY A 517 -37.56 20.43 -33.46
N TYR A 518 -37.70 19.11 -33.64
CA TYR A 518 -37.23 18.11 -32.69
C TYR A 518 -36.00 17.38 -33.23
N HIS A 519 -35.23 16.75 -32.34
CA HIS A 519 -34.09 15.91 -32.70
C HIS A 519 -34.52 14.46 -32.86
N PHE A 520 -35.38 13.99 -31.94
CA PHE A 520 -35.97 12.67 -31.99
C PHE A 520 -37.49 12.75 -31.98
N PHE A 521 -38.11 11.83 -32.71
CA PHE A 521 -39.55 11.61 -32.72
C PHE A 521 -39.84 10.14 -32.39
N ILE A 522 -40.78 9.87 -31.48
CA ILE A 522 -41.06 8.51 -30.99
C ILE A 522 -42.52 8.17 -31.30
N THR A 523 -42.74 7.14 -32.13
CA THR A 523 -44.10 6.67 -32.48
C THR A 523 -44.77 5.95 -31.30
N PRO A 524 -46.11 5.76 -31.29
CA PRO A 524 -46.81 5.02 -30.22
C PRO A 524 -46.26 3.60 -29.98
N GLU A 525 -45.76 2.95 -31.04
CA GLU A 525 -45.17 1.61 -31.01
C GLU A 525 -43.75 1.60 -30.41
N GLY A 526 -43.20 2.77 -30.05
CA GLY A 526 -41.85 2.91 -29.50
C GLY A 526 -40.75 2.99 -30.56
N HIS A 527 -41.09 3.22 -31.83
CA HIS A 527 -40.08 3.38 -32.87
C HIS A 527 -39.43 4.76 -32.74
N ILE A 528 -38.09 4.79 -32.66
CA ILE A 528 -37.33 6.02 -32.47
C ILE A 528 -36.81 6.49 -33.83
N GLN A 529 -37.22 7.70 -34.21
CA GLN A 529 -36.82 8.33 -35.46
C GLN A 529 -35.92 9.53 -35.17
N GLN A 530 -34.73 9.55 -35.76
CA GLN A 530 -33.84 10.71 -35.71
C GLN A 530 -34.17 11.66 -36.85
N THR A 531 -34.46 12.90 -36.46
CA THR A 531 -35.08 13.92 -37.30
C THR A 531 -34.22 15.18 -37.44
N GLN A 532 -33.24 15.37 -36.54
CA GLN A 532 -32.14 16.34 -36.67
C GLN A 532 -30.86 15.80 -36.02
N PRO A 533 -29.66 16.21 -36.50
CA PRO A 533 -28.40 15.98 -35.79
C PRO A 533 -28.37 16.67 -34.42
N LEU A 534 -27.67 16.08 -33.44
CA LEU A 534 -27.58 16.63 -32.06
C LEU A 534 -26.99 18.04 -31.98
N GLU A 535 -26.12 18.40 -32.93
CA GLU A 535 -25.45 19.70 -32.99
C GLU A 535 -26.35 20.80 -33.58
N VAL A 536 -27.54 20.48 -34.09
CA VAL A 536 -28.47 21.46 -34.64
C VAL A 536 -29.25 22.17 -33.53
N ILE A 537 -29.27 23.50 -33.54
CA ILE A 537 -30.09 24.32 -32.65
C ILE A 537 -31.49 24.43 -33.28
N SER A 538 -32.33 23.43 -33.07
CA SER A 538 -33.72 23.40 -33.57
C SER A 538 -34.69 24.15 -32.64
N TYR A 539 -35.88 24.47 -33.14
CA TYR A 539 -36.85 25.30 -32.43
C TYR A 539 -37.88 24.44 -31.69
N HIS A 540 -37.70 24.23 -30.38
CA HIS A 540 -38.63 23.41 -29.59
C HIS A 540 -38.91 23.89 -28.15
N ALA A 541 -38.00 24.60 -27.48
CA ALA A 541 -38.12 24.90 -26.04
C ALA A 541 -37.70 26.33 -25.66
N GLY A 542 -38.00 27.31 -26.52
CA GLY A 542 -37.59 28.70 -26.31
C GLY A 542 -36.08 28.90 -26.42
N GLU A 543 -35.59 30.13 -26.21
CA GLU A 543 -34.20 30.49 -26.51
C GLU A 543 -33.18 29.61 -25.78
N ARG A 544 -33.27 29.52 -24.46
CA ARG A 544 -32.36 28.70 -23.64
C ARG A 544 -32.48 27.20 -23.98
N GLY A 545 -33.70 26.66 -23.99
CA GLY A 545 -33.93 25.24 -24.26
C GLY A 545 -33.54 24.82 -25.68
N ASN A 546 -33.59 25.73 -26.65
CA ASN A 546 -33.09 25.48 -28.00
C ASN A 546 -31.56 25.43 -28.03
N GLN A 547 -30.88 26.35 -27.33
CA GLN A 547 -29.42 26.43 -27.34
C GLN A 547 -28.77 25.21 -26.67
N GLU A 548 -29.28 24.77 -25.52
CA GLU A 548 -28.65 23.70 -24.71
C GLU A 548 -29.38 22.35 -24.75
N GLY A 549 -30.53 22.26 -25.44
CA GLY A 549 -31.43 21.10 -25.38
C GLY A 549 -31.41 20.21 -26.63
N VAL A 550 -31.55 18.91 -26.40
CA VAL A 550 -31.95 17.92 -27.40
C VAL A 550 -33.45 17.63 -27.22
N GLY A 551 -34.27 18.15 -28.13
CA GLY A 551 -35.72 17.91 -28.13
C GLY A 551 -36.11 16.49 -28.56
N ILE A 552 -36.84 15.78 -27.69
CA ILE A 552 -37.37 14.43 -27.91
C ILE A 552 -38.90 14.52 -27.87
N CYS A 553 -39.58 14.26 -28.98
CA CYS A 553 -41.03 14.39 -29.10
C CYS A 553 -41.72 13.03 -29.18
N LEU A 554 -42.62 12.76 -28.24
CA LEU A 554 -43.47 11.57 -28.25
C LEU A 554 -44.76 11.88 -29.01
N SER A 555 -45.12 11.05 -29.98
CA SER A 555 -46.36 11.19 -30.74
C SER A 555 -47.57 10.93 -29.84
N GLY A 556 -48.46 11.91 -29.69
CA GLY A 556 -49.70 11.80 -28.94
C GLY A 556 -50.03 13.03 -28.09
N ASN A 557 -51.19 12.96 -27.43
CA ASN A 557 -51.64 13.95 -26.46
C ASN A 557 -51.73 13.33 -25.07
N PHE A 558 -50.75 13.64 -24.22
CA PHE A 558 -50.64 13.09 -22.85
C PHE A 558 -51.18 14.04 -21.76
N SER A 559 -52.17 14.86 -22.12
CA SER A 559 -52.79 15.77 -21.14
C SER A 559 -53.62 15.03 -20.09
N ASP A 560 -54.29 13.94 -20.48
CA ASP A 560 -55.16 13.17 -19.58
C ASP A 560 -54.59 11.80 -19.20
N GLN A 561 -53.78 11.20 -20.08
CA GLN A 561 -53.20 9.86 -19.90
C GLN A 561 -51.70 9.89 -20.17
N PRO A 562 -50.90 9.03 -19.51
CA PRO A 562 -49.48 8.90 -19.82
C PRO A 562 -49.26 8.25 -21.21
N PRO A 563 -48.03 8.33 -21.77
CA PRO A 563 -47.68 7.58 -22.97
C PRO A 563 -47.83 6.05 -22.78
N PRO A 564 -48.09 5.27 -23.84
CA PRO A 564 -48.03 3.81 -23.80
C PRO A 564 -46.67 3.29 -23.31
N GLU A 565 -46.65 2.10 -22.70
CA GLU A 565 -45.41 1.49 -22.17
C GLU A 565 -44.31 1.37 -23.24
N SER A 566 -44.67 0.99 -24.47
CA SER A 566 -43.73 0.92 -25.60
C SER A 566 -43.02 2.25 -25.88
N GLN A 567 -43.73 3.38 -25.76
CA GLN A 567 -43.14 4.71 -25.87
C GLN A 567 -42.26 5.04 -24.66
N LEU A 568 -42.71 4.71 -23.45
CA LEU A 568 -41.94 4.96 -22.23
C LEU A 568 -40.63 4.18 -22.22
N ASP A 569 -40.65 2.89 -22.56
CA ASP A 569 -39.48 2.02 -22.61
C ASP A 569 -38.48 2.49 -23.67
N ALA A 570 -38.95 2.80 -24.88
CA ALA A 570 -38.12 3.33 -25.95
C ALA A 570 -37.49 4.67 -25.55
N THR A 571 -38.27 5.56 -24.93
CA THR A 571 -37.78 6.85 -24.41
C THR A 571 -36.75 6.62 -23.31
N ALA A 572 -36.98 5.70 -22.39
CA ALA A 572 -36.07 5.39 -21.30
C ALA A 572 -34.71 4.91 -21.82
N GLN A 573 -34.70 4.01 -22.81
CA GLN A 573 -33.49 3.51 -23.45
C GLN A 573 -32.73 4.62 -24.21
N LEU A 574 -33.45 5.48 -24.93
CA LEU A 574 -32.86 6.63 -25.62
C LEU A 574 -32.25 7.62 -24.65
N LEU A 575 -32.96 7.95 -23.56
CA LEU A 575 -32.45 8.83 -22.51
C LEU A 575 -31.20 8.25 -21.89
N ALA A 576 -31.19 6.97 -21.48
CA ALA A 576 -30.02 6.34 -20.89
C ALA A 576 -28.80 6.41 -21.82
N TRP A 577 -28.97 6.04 -23.10
CA TRP A 577 -27.90 6.11 -24.09
C TRP A 577 -27.40 7.55 -24.32
N LEU A 578 -28.31 8.53 -24.44
CA LEU A 578 -27.94 9.94 -24.64
C LEU A 578 -27.28 10.55 -23.42
N LEU A 579 -27.76 10.26 -22.21
CA LEU A 579 -27.16 10.73 -20.97
C LEU A 579 -25.72 10.25 -20.85
N SER A 580 -25.47 8.97 -21.10
CA SER A 580 -24.10 8.41 -21.07
C SER A 580 -23.23 8.95 -22.21
N THR A 581 -23.77 9.06 -23.44
CA THR A 581 -23.00 9.54 -24.60
C THR A 581 -22.62 11.02 -24.50
N LEU A 582 -23.49 11.83 -23.87
CA LEU A 582 -23.30 13.27 -23.71
C LEU A 582 -22.73 13.65 -22.33
N HIS A 583 -22.44 12.67 -21.47
CA HIS A 583 -21.94 12.85 -20.10
C HIS A 583 -22.85 13.78 -19.27
N LEU A 584 -24.16 13.54 -19.34
CA LEU A 584 -25.18 14.31 -18.65
C LEU A 584 -25.73 13.52 -17.44
N PRO A 585 -26.00 14.20 -16.31
CA PRO A 585 -26.62 13.55 -15.15
C PRO A 585 -28.13 13.37 -15.39
N LEU A 586 -28.79 12.48 -14.64
CA LEU A 586 -30.22 12.17 -14.82
C LEU A 586 -31.13 13.41 -14.69
N GLU A 587 -30.72 14.39 -13.88
CA GLU A 587 -31.41 15.68 -13.68
C GLU A 587 -31.39 16.59 -14.92
N ALA A 588 -30.60 16.25 -15.94
CA ALA A 588 -30.59 16.92 -17.24
C ALA A 588 -31.83 16.59 -18.08
N VAL A 589 -32.61 15.56 -17.69
CA VAL A 589 -33.91 15.25 -18.32
C VAL A 589 -34.98 16.23 -17.82
N ARG A 590 -35.50 17.02 -18.75
CA ARG A 590 -36.46 18.11 -18.49
C ARG A 590 -37.69 17.98 -19.38
N GLY A 591 -38.83 18.49 -18.93
CA GLY A 591 -39.99 18.70 -19.78
C GLY A 591 -39.96 20.07 -20.44
N HIS A 592 -40.67 20.27 -21.54
CA HIS A 592 -40.83 21.61 -22.13
C HIS A 592 -41.41 22.63 -21.13
N CYS A 593 -42.31 22.20 -20.24
CA CYS A 593 -42.84 23.01 -19.14
C CYS A 593 -41.79 23.55 -18.16
N ASP A 594 -40.57 23.00 -18.16
CA ASP A 594 -39.49 23.48 -17.30
C ASP A 594 -38.75 24.69 -17.92
N TYR A 595 -38.95 24.95 -19.22
CA TYR A 595 -38.37 26.09 -19.95
C TYR A 595 -39.38 27.17 -20.33
N ARG A 596 -40.65 26.79 -20.53
CA ARG A 596 -41.72 27.67 -21.00
C ARG A 596 -42.98 27.44 -20.18
N ASN A 597 -43.81 28.48 -20.09
CA ASN A 597 -45.17 28.32 -19.55
C ASN A 597 -46.05 27.59 -20.59
N THR A 598 -46.00 26.26 -20.56
CA THR A 598 -46.71 25.35 -21.49
C THR A 598 -47.16 24.09 -20.76
N GLN A 599 -48.21 23.44 -21.26
CA GLN A 599 -48.67 22.14 -20.77
C GLN A 599 -47.82 20.97 -21.30
N CYS A 600 -46.99 21.18 -22.33
CA CYS A 600 -46.11 20.16 -22.89
C CYS A 600 -45.04 19.70 -21.86
N PRO A 601 -44.77 18.39 -21.68
CA PRO A 601 -45.18 17.23 -22.50
C PRO A 601 -46.52 16.58 -22.12
N GLY A 602 -47.39 17.29 -21.42
CA GLY A 602 -48.70 16.84 -20.95
C GLY A 602 -48.93 17.24 -19.50
N GLN A 603 -50.18 17.50 -19.11
CA GLN A 603 -50.50 17.85 -17.72
C GLN A 603 -50.14 16.70 -16.74
N THR A 604 -50.15 15.46 -17.22
CA THR A 604 -49.76 14.27 -16.44
C THR A 604 -48.24 14.11 -16.24
N TRP A 605 -47.39 14.91 -16.90
CA TRP A 605 -45.92 14.77 -16.84
C TRP A 605 -45.40 14.71 -15.41
N LYS A 606 -45.64 15.78 -14.64
CA LYS A 606 -45.11 15.90 -13.27
C LYS A 606 -45.76 14.92 -12.28
N ALA A 607 -47.02 14.56 -12.52
CA ALA A 607 -47.82 13.78 -11.57
C ALA A 607 -47.76 12.27 -11.78
N ILE A 608 -47.61 11.80 -13.02
CA ILE A 608 -47.82 10.38 -13.36
C ILE A 608 -46.57 9.74 -13.95
N TRP A 609 -45.99 10.30 -15.02
CA TRP A 609 -45.04 9.54 -15.84
C TRP A 609 -43.60 10.04 -15.86
N ARG A 610 -43.29 11.23 -15.34
CA ARG A 610 -41.89 11.67 -15.18
C ARG A 610 -41.11 10.74 -14.28
N ASP A 611 -41.62 10.45 -13.08
CA ASP A 611 -40.92 9.57 -12.11
C ASP A 611 -40.77 8.16 -12.65
N ARG A 612 -41.82 7.64 -13.32
CA ARG A 612 -41.78 6.32 -13.99
C ARG A 612 -40.69 6.26 -15.07
N LEU A 613 -40.61 7.29 -15.93
CA LEU A 613 -39.61 7.38 -16.97
C LEU A 613 -38.19 7.46 -16.39
N LEU A 614 -37.97 8.33 -15.40
CA LEU A 614 -36.66 8.47 -14.77
C LEU A 614 -36.22 7.20 -14.05
N LYS A 615 -37.13 6.49 -13.37
CA LYS A 615 -36.85 5.17 -12.76
C LYS A 615 -36.51 4.12 -13.80
N ALA A 616 -37.22 4.08 -14.94
CA ALA A 616 -36.89 3.16 -16.03
C ALA A 616 -35.52 3.48 -16.65
N THR A 617 -35.22 4.75 -16.90
CA THR A 617 -33.90 5.20 -17.38
C THR A 617 -32.79 4.84 -16.39
N GLN A 618 -33.00 5.07 -15.10
CA GLN A 618 -32.04 4.75 -14.05
C GLN A 618 -31.73 3.25 -14.00
N ARG A 619 -32.73 2.38 -14.11
CA ARG A 619 -32.53 0.93 -14.19
C ARG A 619 -31.66 0.52 -15.38
N ILE A 620 -31.87 1.12 -16.55
CA ILE A 620 -31.06 0.84 -17.75
C ILE A 620 -29.61 1.30 -17.57
N LEU A 621 -29.39 2.43 -16.89
CA LEU A 621 -28.04 2.90 -16.53
C LEU A 621 -27.35 1.95 -15.56
N GLU A 622 -28.09 1.41 -14.59
CA GLU A 622 -27.62 0.41 -13.61
C GLU A 622 -27.32 -0.94 -14.29
N ASP A 623 -28.20 -1.43 -15.15
CA ASP A 623 -28.02 -2.71 -15.88
C ASP A 623 -26.83 -2.67 -16.85
N ALA A 624 -26.49 -1.48 -17.37
CA ALA A 624 -25.28 -1.29 -18.16
C ALA A 624 -24.00 -1.40 -17.32
N HIS A 625 -24.10 -1.27 -16.00
CA HIS A 625 -23.02 -1.41 -15.02
C HIS A 625 -23.33 -2.59 -14.07
N PRO A 626 -23.33 -3.85 -14.55
CA PRO A 626 -23.48 -4.98 -13.63
C PRO A 626 -22.35 -4.89 -12.59
N PRO A 627 -22.65 -5.10 -11.29
CA PRO A 627 -21.59 -5.12 -10.27
C PRO A 627 -20.57 -6.18 -10.68
N GLU A 628 -19.30 -5.79 -10.80
CA GLU A 628 -18.24 -6.75 -11.09
C GLU A 628 -18.26 -7.88 -10.05
N PRO A 629 -17.81 -9.11 -10.42
CA PRO A 629 -17.65 -10.20 -9.47
C PRO A 629 -16.85 -9.73 -8.25
N THR A 630 -17.56 -9.50 -7.17
CA THR A 630 -16.99 -8.87 -5.99
C THR A 630 -16.26 -9.94 -5.19
N ALA A 631 -15.00 -9.67 -4.80
CA ALA A 631 -14.27 -10.59 -3.95
C ALA A 631 -15.10 -10.88 -2.67
N LYS A 632 -15.33 -12.16 -2.39
CA LYS A 632 -16.15 -12.59 -1.24
C LYS A 632 -15.32 -12.45 0.03
N VAL A 633 -15.40 -11.28 0.66
CA VAL A 633 -14.67 -10.98 1.90
C VAL A 633 -15.49 -11.31 3.15
N LEU A 634 -16.81 -11.45 3.01
CA LEU A 634 -17.69 -11.96 4.05
C LEU A 634 -17.99 -13.43 3.78
N TYR A 635 -17.88 -14.27 4.80
CA TYR A 635 -18.26 -15.68 4.64
C TYR A 635 -19.78 -15.85 4.56
N HIS A 636 -20.53 -15.18 5.45
CA HIS A 636 -21.98 -15.33 5.55
C HIS A 636 -22.64 -14.03 6.01
N TYR A 637 -23.69 -13.60 5.29
CA TYR A 637 -24.48 -12.40 5.59
C TYR A 637 -25.97 -12.72 5.74
N LEU A 638 -26.57 -12.23 6.83
CA LEU A 638 -28.01 -12.34 7.11
C LEU A 638 -28.70 -11.03 6.71
N LEU A 639 -29.41 -11.04 5.57
CA LEU A 639 -30.04 -9.85 4.99
C LEU A 639 -31.49 -9.71 5.47
N PHE A 640 -31.75 -8.63 6.20
CA PHE A 640 -33.08 -8.24 6.70
C PHE A 640 -33.75 -7.21 5.79
N TRP A 641 -35.08 -7.19 5.80
CA TRP A 641 -35.86 -6.19 5.06
C TRP A 641 -35.94 -4.84 5.79
N GLN A 642 -36.01 -3.77 5.01
CA GLN A 642 -36.30 -2.41 5.48
C GLN A 642 -37.12 -1.64 4.45
N THR A 643 -37.87 -0.63 4.91
CA THR A 643 -38.55 0.38 4.11
C THR A 643 -38.23 1.77 4.68
N GLU A 644 -38.67 2.85 4.03
CA GLU A 644 -38.40 4.23 4.50
C GLU A 644 -38.80 4.48 5.96
N ASN A 645 -39.84 3.79 6.46
CA ASN A 645 -40.43 4.05 7.78
C ASN A 645 -40.46 2.83 8.72
N GLN A 646 -40.02 1.65 8.27
CA GLN A 646 -40.06 0.42 9.05
C GLN A 646 -38.86 -0.49 8.74
N TRP A 647 -38.51 -1.35 9.69
CA TRP A 647 -37.47 -2.36 9.49
C TRP A 647 -37.81 -3.63 10.28
N ALA A 648 -37.12 -4.72 9.95
CA ALA A 648 -37.37 -6.05 10.48
C ALA A 648 -36.94 -6.25 11.96
N VAL A 649 -37.49 -5.45 12.89
CA VAL A 649 -37.14 -5.44 14.32
C VAL A 649 -37.33 -6.81 14.96
N GLU A 650 -38.49 -7.42 14.73
CA GLU A 650 -38.87 -8.68 15.38
C GLU A 650 -38.09 -9.85 14.81
N GLU A 651 -37.85 -9.85 13.50
CA GLU A 651 -37.02 -10.84 12.83
C GLU A 651 -35.54 -10.73 13.23
N TRP A 652 -35.04 -9.50 13.42
CA TRP A 652 -33.68 -9.28 13.92
C TRP A 652 -33.50 -9.87 15.32
N ARG A 653 -34.46 -9.63 16.22
CA ARG A 653 -34.47 -10.24 17.57
C ARG A 653 -34.59 -11.76 17.50
N ALA A 654 -35.38 -12.29 16.57
CA ALA A 654 -35.53 -13.73 16.37
C ALA A 654 -34.21 -14.41 15.98
N ALA A 655 -33.27 -13.70 15.36
CA ALA A 655 -31.99 -14.25 14.90
C ALA A 655 -30.88 -14.25 15.97
N GLU A 656 -31.11 -13.71 17.17
CA GLU A 656 -30.07 -13.50 18.20
C GLU A 656 -29.23 -14.75 18.50
N ARG A 657 -29.90 -15.89 18.74
CA ARG A 657 -29.21 -17.16 19.08
C ARG A 657 -28.40 -17.70 17.90
N TYR A 658 -28.93 -17.58 16.70
CA TYR A 658 -28.28 -18.03 15.48
C TYR A 658 -27.04 -17.20 15.15
N VAL A 659 -27.14 -15.87 15.27
CA VAL A 659 -26.00 -14.97 15.18
C VAL A 659 -24.97 -15.29 16.25
N GLY A 660 -25.39 -15.52 17.51
CA GLY A 660 -24.49 -15.89 18.60
C GLY A 660 -23.72 -17.19 18.32
N GLN A 661 -24.41 -18.19 17.76
CA GLN A 661 -23.84 -19.50 17.44
C GLN A 661 -22.84 -19.46 16.27
N PHE A 662 -23.12 -18.67 15.24
CA PHE A 662 -22.39 -18.71 13.98
C PHE A 662 -21.55 -17.46 13.68
N ARG A 663 -21.68 -16.43 14.53
CA ARG A 663 -21.04 -15.11 14.40
C ARG A 663 -21.24 -14.49 13.01
N VAL A 664 -22.47 -14.59 12.50
CA VAL A 664 -22.85 -14.14 11.14
C VAL A 664 -22.90 -12.61 11.09
N THR A 665 -22.40 -12.03 10.01
CA THR A 665 -22.59 -10.60 9.71
C THR A 665 -24.05 -10.36 9.34
N MET A 666 -24.69 -9.31 9.85
CA MET A 666 -26.09 -9.04 9.54
C MET A 666 -26.34 -7.57 9.25
N GLY A 667 -27.35 -7.31 8.42
CA GLY A 667 -27.75 -5.95 8.11
C GLY A 667 -28.86 -5.89 7.07
N PHE A 668 -29.04 -4.70 6.50
CA PHE A 668 -30.17 -4.36 5.62
C PHE A 668 -29.73 -3.93 4.21
N SER A 669 -28.42 -3.83 3.97
CA SER A 669 -27.83 -3.43 2.69
C SER A 669 -27.71 -4.64 1.76
N VAL A 670 -28.34 -4.54 0.57
CA VAL A 670 -28.18 -5.51 -0.51
C VAL A 670 -26.75 -5.46 -1.05
N ASP A 671 -26.14 -4.28 -1.07
CA ASP A 671 -24.81 -4.08 -1.60
C ASP A 671 -23.76 -4.71 -0.67
N ASP A 672 -23.92 -4.59 0.66
CA ASP A 672 -23.05 -5.27 1.64
C ASP A 672 -23.16 -6.80 1.52
N ALA A 673 -24.38 -7.28 1.28
CA ALA A 673 -24.63 -8.71 1.08
C ALA A 673 -23.95 -9.26 -0.19
N MET A 674 -23.65 -8.44 -1.20
CA MET A 674 -22.91 -8.89 -2.39
C MET A 674 -21.46 -9.27 -2.10
N TYR A 675 -20.87 -8.75 -1.02
CA TYR A 675 -19.53 -9.13 -0.58
C TYR A 675 -19.49 -10.47 0.16
N ALA A 676 -20.64 -11.11 0.40
CA ALA A 676 -20.74 -12.38 1.10
C ALA A 676 -20.75 -13.59 0.17
N GLU A 677 -20.00 -14.64 0.53
CA GLU A 677 -20.05 -15.92 -0.17
C GLU A 677 -21.44 -16.54 -0.03
N TYR A 678 -21.99 -16.54 1.20
CA TYR A 678 -23.33 -17.03 1.49
C TYR A 678 -24.24 -15.90 1.99
N VAL A 679 -25.47 -15.83 1.48
CA VAL A 679 -26.49 -14.87 1.92
C VAL A 679 -27.76 -15.59 2.33
N THR A 680 -28.21 -15.39 3.57
CA THR A 680 -29.49 -15.89 4.06
C THR A 680 -30.47 -14.72 4.14
N LEU A 681 -31.56 -14.80 3.37
CA LEU A 681 -32.61 -13.78 3.32
C LEU A 681 -33.62 -14.00 4.44
N VAL A 682 -33.82 -12.97 5.26
CA VAL A 682 -34.78 -12.95 6.36
C VAL A 682 -35.93 -12.00 6.02
N GLY A 683 -36.92 -12.56 5.32
CA GLY A 683 -38.13 -11.88 4.87
C GLY A 683 -38.81 -12.62 3.73
N ASN A 684 -40.12 -12.44 3.58
CA ASN A 684 -40.90 -13.02 2.48
C ASN A 684 -40.67 -12.27 1.15
N LEU A 685 -41.27 -12.76 0.06
CA LEU A 685 -41.13 -12.17 -1.28
C LEU A 685 -41.69 -10.74 -1.40
N ASN A 686 -42.62 -10.35 -0.53
CA ASN A 686 -43.14 -8.99 -0.49
C ASN A 686 -42.14 -8.01 0.14
N ARG A 687 -41.27 -8.51 1.02
CA ARG A 687 -40.29 -7.70 1.76
C ARG A 687 -38.90 -7.71 1.11
N ILE A 688 -38.47 -8.86 0.58
CA ILE A 688 -37.22 -9.01 -0.19
C ILE A 688 -37.59 -9.70 -1.53
N PRO A 689 -37.82 -8.92 -2.60
CA PRO A 689 -38.27 -9.42 -3.90
C PRO A 689 -37.28 -10.38 -4.59
N ARG A 690 -37.73 -11.08 -5.65
CA ARG A 690 -36.89 -12.03 -6.42
C ARG A 690 -35.77 -11.33 -7.18
N GLU A 691 -35.94 -10.07 -7.51
CA GLU A 691 -34.96 -9.25 -8.21
C GLU A 691 -33.70 -9.05 -7.35
N ILE A 692 -33.87 -8.85 -6.03
CA ILE A 692 -32.76 -8.76 -5.08
C ILE A 692 -32.01 -10.08 -4.99
N GLU A 693 -32.75 -11.19 -4.94
CA GLU A 693 -32.14 -12.53 -4.93
C GLU A 693 -31.36 -12.80 -6.23
N ALA A 694 -31.93 -12.44 -7.38
CA ALA A 694 -31.25 -12.55 -8.68
C ALA A 694 -29.99 -11.68 -8.73
N ARG A 695 -30.05 -10.45 -8.21
CA ARG A 695 -28.91 -9.52 -8.14
C ARG A 695 -27.77 -10.07 -7.28
N LEU A 696 -28.08 -10.67 -6.12
CA LEU A 696 -27.10 -11.32 -5.25
C LEU A 696 -26.47 -12.55 -5.91
N ARG A 697 -27.28 -13.39 -6.58
CA ARG A 697 -26.77 -14.55 -7.34
C ARG A 697 -25.89 -14.12 -8.51
N ALA A 698 -26.27 -13.05 -9.22
CA ALA A 698 -25.47 -12.48 -10.30
C ALA A 698 -24.13 -11.93 -9.80
N ALA A 699 -24.10 -11.37 -8.57
CA ALA A 699 -22.87 -10.97 -7.89
C ALA A 699 -22.02 -12.18 -7.41
N GLY A 700 -22.46 -13.42 -7.60
CA GLY A 700 -21.74 -14.64 -7.21
C GLY A 700 -22.02 -15.14 -5.79
N CYS A 701 -23.07 -14.67 -5.12
CA CYS A 701 -23.48 -15.17 -3.81
C CYS A 701 -24.25 -16.50 -3.91
N LYS A 702 -24.02 -17.41 -2.95
CA LYS A 702 -24.89 -18.55 -2.67
C LYS A 702 -26.04 -18.08 -1.77
N VAL A 703 -27.24 -17.95 -2.34
CA VAL A 703 -28.38 -17.34 -1.63
C VAL A 703 -29.40 -18.41 -1.22
N GLU A 704 -29.85 -18.36 0.04
CA GLU A 704 -31.02 -19.07 0.54
C GLU A 704 -31.97 -18.13 1.27
N ARG A 705 -33.22 -18.54 1.46
CA ARG A 705 -34.24 -17.78 2.17
C ARG A 705 -34.87 -18.64 3.23
N ILE A 706 -35.02 -18.11 4.44
CA ILE A 706 -35.69 -18.85 5.52
C ILE A 706 -37.20 -18.88 5.22
N PRO A 707 -37.85 -20.06 5.16
CA PRO A 707 -39.27 -20.18 4.86
C PRO A 707 -40.12 -19.91 6.10
N ALA A 708 -40.07 -18.67 6.59
CA ALA A 708 -40.86 -18.21 7.73
C ALA A 708 -41.92 -17.19 7.29
N GLU A 709 -43.16 -17.41 7.71
CA GLU A 709 -44.30 -16.51 7.46
C GLU A 709 -44.42 -15.41 8.53
N ASN A 710 -43.85 -15.64 9.71
CA ASN A 710 -43.87 -14.70 10.84
C ASN A 710 -42.61 -14.83 11.72
N PRO A 711 -42.35 -13.85 12.61
CA PRO A 711 -41.14 -13.84 13.45
C PRO A 711 -41.04 -15.01 14.44
N VAL A 712 -42.17 -15.57 14.90
CA VAL A 712 -42.19 -16.73 15.82
C VAL A 712 -41.67 -17.97 15.11
N GLN A 713 -42.16 -18.22 13.89
CA GLN A 713 -41.70 -19.32 13.05
C GLN A 713 -40.23 -19.14 12.64
N LEU A 714 -39.82 -17.92 12.28
CA LEU A 714 -38.44 -17.59 11.98
C LEU A 714 -37.52 -17.92 13.17
N LYS A 715 -37.91 -17.50 14.38
CA LYS A 715 -37.16 -17.79 15.60
C LYS A 715 -37.00 -19.29 15.82
N ALA A 716 -38.07 -20.06 15.67
CA ALA A 716 -38.04 -21.50 15.84
C ALA A 716 -37.05 -22.16 14.87
N ILE A 717 -37.07 -21.78 13.59
CA ILE A 717 -36.15 -22.30 12.57
C ILE A 717 -34.70 -21.94 12.89
N LEU A 718 -34.41 -20.66 13.17
CA LEU A 718 -33.05 -20.20 13.44
C LEU A 718 -32.48 -20.76 14.76
N ASP A 719 -33.31 -20.90 15.80
CA ASP A 719 -32.90 -21.53 17.07
C ASP A 719 -32.58 -23.03 16.87
N GLU A 720 -33.37 -23.74 16.06
CA GLU A 720 -33.14 -25.15 15.75
C GLU A 720 -31.86 -25.35 14.94
N MET A 721 -31.65 -24.52 13.90
CA MET A 721 -30.41 -24.48 13.13
C MET A 721 -29.19 -24.24 14.03
N ALA A 722 -29.30 -23.27 14.95
CA ALA A 722 -28.24 -22.99 15.93
C ALA A 722 -27.98 -24.20 16.86
N ALA A 723 -29.03 -24.84 17.37
CA ALA A 723 -28.91 -26.00 18.25
C ALA A 723 -28.26 -27.21 17.56
N ARG A 724 -28.54 -27.42 16.27
CA ARG A 724 -27.96 -28.50 15.46
C ARG A 724 -26.59 -28.15 14.86
N ARG A 725 -26.08 -26.94 15.11
CA ARG A 725 -24.88 -26.38 14.45
C ARG A 725 -24.95 -26.43 12.92
N GLN A 726 -26.16 -26.36 12.37
CA GLN A 726 -26.43 -26.32 10.95
C GLN A 726 -26.50 -24.86 10.50
N ARG A 727 -25.48 -24.39 9.75
CA ARG A 727 -25.40 -22.98 9.34
C ARG A 727 -26.42 -22.65 8.24
N PHE A 728 -26.63 -23.51 7.26
CA PHE A 728 -27.56 -23.25 6.15
C PHE A 728 -28.65 -24.31 6.07
N LEU A 729 -29.84 -23.94 5.60
CA LEU A 729 -30.94 -24.89 5.43
C LEU A 729 -30.72 -25.79 4.23
N THR A 730 -30.27 -25.21 3.12
CA THR A 730 -30.20 -25.89 1.82
C THR A 730 -28.85 -25.74 1.12
N LEU A 731 -27.97 -24.87 1.62
CA LEU A 731 -26.66 -24.62 1.02
C LEU A 731 -25.62 -25.56 1.65
N GLU A 732 -24.78 -26.17 0.81
CA GLU A 732 -23.65 -27.01 1.23
C GLU A 732 -22.40 -26.19 1.60
#